data_AF-A0A2H5Q8X2-F1
#
_entry.id   AF-A0A2H5Q8X2-F1
#
_cell.length_a   1.000
_cell.length_b   1.000
_cell.length_c   1.000
_cell.angle_alpha   90.00
_cell.angle_beta   90.00
_cell.angle_gamma   90.00
#
_symmetry.space_group_name_H-M   'P 1'
#
loop_
_entity.id
_entity.type
_entity.pdbx_description
1 polymer ?
#
loop_
_entity_poly.entity_id
_entity_poly.type
_entity_poly.pdbx_seq_one_letter_code
_entity_poly.pdbx_strand_id
1 'polypeptide(L)'
;MSLKCSSLRQPPLPMPPLSLLADKCKSMHQLKQIHAQMIISSRIQDHFAASRLLAFCALSSSGDLSYATRLFNSIQSPNHFMWNTLIRAQASSLNPDKAIFLYMNMRRTGFAPNQHTFTFVLKACSNVRSLNCCKQIHTHVSKSGLDLDLHVVNCLVRSYSVSSDLNNARQVFDEIRNRTLNIWTTMISGYAQSFRANEALMMFDQMLIEGFEPNSVTLASVLSACAQSGCLELGEKVHVFVKMRGFEMGAILGTALVHMYTKNGALATAKALFDSMPERNIATWNAMISGLASHGHAEEALDLFRKLKKEQIVPNDITFVGVLSACCHAGFIDVGRQIFGSMKRVYGIEPKIEHYGCMVDLLGRGGKVLEAEELIKRMVWKPDVVMWGALLAACKNHGNIEVAERVVKEIIALEPNNHGVYVVLSNMYAEAERWEDVTRLRSVMKQGKLKKTPGWSLVDESTYVTHRRFSSSLSMKMQLEILLVQVLFAGLASAADILQNPDFESPPTNLTPNRSTPFVLLNGNNTIPGWTFEGTVQYVTASQTIRLPDNGHAIQLAQDGRINQTFAANGDDLIYILTLTLAPGGQNCSANANLVASAPDSHGVYSLKQHYGKETWESYGHYLGRWGQDEPINLVIQSQSTESDDNSTCWPVIDMLLLKSSKTLVQGNDNLLLNGGFEFGPDFLSNSTEGVLLESAPSPIQSALQQWSVIGTVKYIDSKHFYVPKGNAAIEIVSVSAGIQTATTMLTEGSAYNLDFTLGDAKDACEGTFVVRVQAGSLVQNFTVQSLGTGSAIKHSVTFKAGSGSTPISFISYNINQTKDGVFCGPLIDDVVLRASHGFKLQWSKESR
;
A
#
# COMPACT_ATOMS: atom_id res chain seq x y z
N MET A 1 -96.47 43.98 0.26
CA MET A 1 -96.27 42.56 0.67
C MET A 1 -95.38 41.90 -0.37
N SER A 2 -94.05 42.00 -0.31
CA SER A 2 -93.14 41.25 0.57
C SER A 2 -93.49 39.76 0.67
N LEU A 3 -92.80 38.89 -0.09
CA LEU A 3 -92.53 37.51 0.31
C LEU A 3 -91.34 36.93 -0.49
N LYS A 4 -90.23 36.86 0.24
CA LYS A 4 -89.15 35.86 0.25
C LYS A 4 -88.83 35.08 -1.03
N CYS A 5 -87.59 35.26 -1.50
CA CYS A 5 -86.79 34.14 -2.00
C CYS A 5 -85.53 34.04 -1.13
N SER A 6 -85.44 32.95 -0.38
CA SER A 6 -84.28 32.54 0.42
C SER A 6 -83.13 32.14 -0.50
N SER A 7 -81.98 32.81 -0.37
CA SER A 7 -80.69 32.21 -0.73
C SER A 7 -79.77 32.28 0.49
N LEU A 8 -79.44 31.10 1.00
CA LEU A 8 -78.40 30.87 1.99
C LEU A 8 -77.06 31.35 1.41
N ARG A 9 -76.60 32.55 1.77
CA ARG A 9 -75.17 32.84 1.69
C ARG A 9 -74.50 32.17 2.88
N GLN A 10 -73.88 31.02 2.64
CA GLN A 10 -72.90 30.45 3.54
C GLN A 10 -71.85 31.54 3.87
N PRO A 11 -71.34 31.62 5.11
CA PRO A 11 -70.18 32.45 5.41
C PRO A 11 -69.03 32.02 4.48
N PRO A 12 -68.20 32.95 3.98
CA PRO A 12 -67.07 32.57 3.15
C PRO A 12 -66.22 31.57 3.93
N LEU A 13 -66.00 30.40 3.33
CA LEU A 13 -65.06 29.40 3.82
C LEU A 13 -63.76 30.13 4.22
N PRO A 14 -63.15 29.83 5.39
CA PRO A 14 -61.90 30.44 5.77
C PRO A 14 -60.86 30.16 4.67
N MET A 15 -60.46 31.21 3.94
CA MET A 15 -59.38 31.12 2.96
C MET A 15 -58.16 30.52 3.68
N PRO A 16 -57.56 29.43 3.15
CA PRO A 16 -56.42 28.82 3.82
C PRO A 16 -55.32 29.88 4.02
N PRO A 17 -54.66 29.92 5.19
CA PRO A 17 -53.58 30.86 5.45
C PRO A 17 -52.60 30.90 4.28
N LEU A 18 -52.31 32.09 3.75
CA LEU A 18 -51.38 32.28 2.62
C LEU A 18 -50.01 31.62 2.87
N SER A 19 -49.62 31.46 4.15
CA SER A 19 -48.44 30.72 4.61
C SER A 19 -48.48 29.22 4.33
N LEU A 20 -49.65 28.56 4.36
CA LEU A 20 -49.84 27.15 4.00
C LEU A 20 -49.87 26.93 2.49
N LEU A 21 -50.15 27.97 1.70
CA LEU A 21 -50.09 27.91 0.24
C LEU A 21 -48.65 27.93 -0.27
N ALA A 22 -47.73 28.57 0.45
CA ALA A 22 -46.29 28.55 0.13
C ALA A 22 -45.72 27.13 0.08
N ASP A 23 -46.23 26.23 0.94
CA ASP A 23 -45.82 24.83 1.00
C ASP A 23 -46.33 23.98 -0.18
N LYS A 24 -47.36 24.46 -0.86
CA LYS A 24 -47.99 23.80 -2.01
C LYS A 24 -47.50 24.34 -3.35
N CYS A 25 -46.61 25.34 -3.34
CA CYS A 25 -46.00 25.88 -4.54
C CYS A 25 -45.23 24.80 -5.30
N LYS A 26 -45.30 24.83 -6.63
CA LYS A 26 -44.49 23.98 -7.52
C LYS A 26 -43.47 24.78 -8.33
N SER A 27 -43.54 26.11 -8.30
CA SER A 27 -42.64 26.98 -9.06
C SER A 27 -42.36 28.30 -8.34
N MET A 28 -41.23 28.93 -8.67
CA MET A 28 -40.91 30.30 -8.24
C MET A 28 -41.94 31.32 -8.70
N HIS A 29 -42.66 31.09 -9.81
CA HIS A 29 -43.66 32.03 -10.30
C HIS A 29 -44.85 32.10 -9.33
N GLN A 30 -45.39 30.95 -8.93
CA GLN A 30 -46.46 30.85 -7.93
C GLN A 30 -46.02 31.44 -6.58
N LEU A 31 -44.79 31.15 -6.16
CA LEU A 31 -44.26 31.68 -4.92
C LEU A 31 -44.12 33.21 -4.94
N LYS A 32 -43.66 33.78 -6.05
CA LYS A 32 -43.56 35.24 -6.22
C LYS A 32 -44.92 35.92 -6.16
N GLN A 33 -45.99 35.28 -6.68
CA GLN A 33 -47.36 35.78 -6.54
C GLN A 33 -47.81 35.80 -5.08
N ILE A 34 -47.55 34.72 -4.32
CA ILE A 34 -47.85 34.65 -2.88
C ILE A 34 -47.05 35.70 -2.11
N HIS A 35 -45.76 35.84 -2.41
CA HIS A 35 -44.91 36.84 -1.76
C HIS A 35 -45.40 38.27 -2.04
N ALA A 36 -45.77 38.60 -3.29
CA ALA A 36 -46.36 39.88 -3.63
C ALA A 36 -47.66 40.15 -2.87
N GLN A 37 -48.55 39.15 -2.75
CA GLN A 37 -49.78 39.26 -1.95
C GLN A 37 -49.48 39.44 -0.46
N MET A 38 -48.45 38.79 0.08
CA MET A 38 -48.02 38.98 1.47
C MET A 38 -47.44 40.37 1.73
N ILE A 39 -46.78 40.99 0.74
CA ILE A 39 -46.31 42.37 0.83
C ILE A 39 -47.51 43.32 0.84
N ILE A 40 -48.44 43.19 -0.12
CA ILE A 40 -49.63 44.06 -0.23
C ILE A 40 -50.52 43.96 1.02
N SER A 41 -50.68 42.75 1.56
CA SER A 41 -51.47 42.52 2.78
C SER A 41 -50.72 42.82 4.09
N SER A 42 -49.48 43.33 4.02
CA SER A 42 -48.59 43.57 5.18
C SER A 42 -48.33 42.35 6.06
N ARG A 43 -48.61 41.14 5.56
CA ARG A 43 -48.37 39.87 6.26
C ARG A 43 -46.92 39.40 6.21
N ILE A 44 -46.06 40.06 5.44
CA ILE A 44 -44.64 39.71 5.37
C ILE A 44 -43.87 39.96 6.69
N GLN A 45 -44.42 40.77 7.59
CA GLN A 45 -43.88 40.96 8.94
C GLN A 45 -44.14 39.77 9.88
N ASP A 46 -45.06 38.86 9.52
CA ASP A 46 -45.25 37.61 10.24
C ASP A 46 -44.05 36.67 9.98
N HIS A 47 -43.22 36.48 11.00
CA HIS A 47 -42.05 35.61 10.94
C HIS A 47 -42.39 34.17 10.57
N PHE A 48 -43.56 33.65 10.96
CA PHE A 48 -43.96 32.30 10.58
C PHE A 48 -44.21 32.21 9.07
N ALA A 49 -45.00 33.13 8.52
CA ALA A 49 -45.31 33.15 7.08
C ALA A 49 -44.06 33.41 6.22
N ALA A 50 -43.23 34.38 6.61
CA ALA A 50 -41.97 34.68 5.90
C ALA A 50 -41.00 33.49 5.93
N SER A 51 -40.99 32.70 7.01
CA SER A 51 -40.12 31.52 7.12
C SER A 51 -40.51 30.39 6.15
N ARG A 52 -41.81 30.23 5.83
CA ARG A 52 -42.28 29.26 4.84
C ARG A 52 -41.89 29.66 3.42
N LEU A 53 -42.02 30.94 3.07
CA LEU A 53 -41.53 31.47 1.79
C LEU A 53 -40.02 31.22 1.65
N LEU A 54 -39.25 31.54 2.69
CA LEU A 54 -37.82 31.32 2.72
C LEU A 54 -37.45 29.84 2.56
N ALA A 55 -38.12 28.95 3.27
CA ALA A 55 -37.90 27.51 3.19
C ALA A 55 -38.13 26.97 1.77
N PHE A 56 -39.20 27.40 1.09
CA PHE A 56 -39.41 27.04 -0.31
C PHE A 56 -38.29 27.58 -1.20
N CYS A 57 -37.94 28.87 -1.09
CA CYS A 57 -36.89 29.48 -1.93
C CYS A 57 -35.54 28.79 -1.75
N ALA A 58 -35.21 28.39 -0.51
CA ALA A 58 -33.89 27.92 -0.13
C ALA A 58 -33.72 26.40 -0.29
N LEU A 59 -34.78 25.61 -0.09
CA LEU A 59 -34.69 24.14 0.03
C LEU A 59 -35.41 23.38 -1.10
N SER A 60 -36.33 24.01 -1.83
CA SER A 60 -37.04 23.34 -2.93
C SER A 60 -36.14 23.15 -4.16
N SER A 61 -36.33 22.04 -4.90
CA SER A 61 -35.66 21.82 -6.19
C SER A 61 -36.00 22.88 -7.23
N SER A 62 -37.16 23.51 -7.09
CA SER A 62 -37.62 24.63 -7.92
C SER A 62 -37.39 25.99 -7.26
N GLY A 63 -36.56 26.07 -6.22
CA GLY A 63 -36.26 27.29 -5.47
C GLY A 63 -35.16 28.15 -6.10
N ASP A 64 -35.06 29.41 -5.67
CA ASP A 64 -33.99 30.34 -6.04
C ASP A 64 -33.27 30.83 -4.77
N LEU A 65 -32.06 30.32 -4.56
CA LEU A 65 -31.23 30.64 -3.39
C LEU A 65 -30.82 32.12 -3.34
N SER A 66 -30.66 32.77 -4.49
CA SER A 66 -30.36 34.20 -4.56
C SER A 66 -31.58 35.01 -4.12
N TYR A 67 -32.77 34.57 -4.52
CA TYR A 67 -34.03 35.14 -4.04
C TYR A 67 -34.24 34.93 -2.55
N ALA A 68 -33.94 33.73 -2.03
CA ALA A 68 -33.99 33.43 -0.61
C ALA A 68 -33.10 34.39 0.20
N THR A 69 -31.88 34.64 -0.27
CA THR A 69 -30.93 35.53 0.39
C THR A 69 -31.44 36.98 0.42
N ARG A 70 -32.04 37.46 -0.68
CA ARG A 70 -32.66 38.81 -0.72
C ARG A 70 -33.86 38.91 0.22
N LEU A 71 -34.72 37.90 0.22
CA LEU A 71 -35.88 37.83 1.13
C LEU A 71 -35.43 37.87 2.59
N PHE A 72 -34.44 37.05 2.95
CA PHE A 72 -33.87 37.03 4.30
C PHE A 72 -33.36 38.40 4.74
N ASN A 73 -32.61 39.09 3.89
CA ASN A 73 -32.06 40.42 4.18
C ASN A 73 -33.15 41.51 4.31
N SER A 74 -34.34 41.30 3.75
CA SER A 74 -35.46 42.23 3.86
C SER A 74 -36.29 42.07 5.14
N ILE A 75 -36.12 40.98 5.88
CA ILE A 75 -36.89 40.68 7.10
C ILE A 75 -36.26 41.40 8.30
N GLN A 76 -37.04 42.23 8.98
CA GLN A 76 -36.64 42.83 10.24
C GLN A 76 -36.68 41.74 11.34
N SER A 77 -35.53 41.52 11.99
CA SER A 77 -35.28 40.47 12.99
C SER A 77 -35.64 39.04 12.57
N PRO A 78 -34.80 38.36 11.75
CA PRO A 78 -35.01 36.95 11.40
C PRO A 78 -34.93 36.02 12.63
N ASN A 79 -35.81 35.02 12.72
CA ASN A 79 -35.79 34.04 13.81
C ASN A 79 -34.77 32.90 13.58
N HIS A 80 -34.53 32.06 14.60
CA HIS A 80 -33.59 30.93 14.52
C HIS A 80 -33.85 29.97 13.35
N PHE A 81 -35.12 29.71 13.03
CA PHE A 81 -35.48 28.82 11.93
C PHE A 81 -35.05 29.40 10.57
N MET A 82 -35.24 30.70 10.35
CA MET A 82 -34.81 31.37 9.12
C MET A 82 -33.28 31.35 8.94
N TRP A 83 -32.53 31.66 10.01
CA TRP A 83 -31.07 31.57 10.02
C TRP A 83 -30.60 30.16 9.65
N ASN A 84 -31.09 29.15 10.35
CA ASN A 84 -30.72 27.76 10.13
C ASN A 84 -31.13 27.25 8.74
N THR A 85 -32.28 27.69 8.22
CA THR A 85 -32.74 27.37 6.86
C THR A 85 -31.79 27.91 5.81
N LEU A 86 -31.36 29.17 5.93
CA LEU A 86 -30.46 29.79 4.96
C LEU A 86 -29.04 29.21 5.08
N ILE A 87 -28.53 28.98 6.29
CA ILE A 87 -27.23 28.33 6.52
C ILE A 87 -27.23 26.93 5.90
N ARG A 88 -28.28 26.12 6.13
CA ARG A 88 -28.42 24.77 5.53
C ARG A 88 -28.37 24.79 4.01
N ALA A 89 -29.09 25.73 3.40
CA ALA A 89 -29.15 25.87 1.96
C ALA A 89 -27.80 26.29 1.37
N GLN A 90 -27.15 27.30 1.96
CA GLN A 90 -25.84 27.76 1.53
C GLN A 90 -24.75 26.70 1.74
N ALA A 91 -24.81 25.93 2.83
CA ALA A 91 -23.86 24.84 3.11
C ALA A 91 -23.90 23.75 2.04
N SER A 92 -25.04 23.58 1.36
CA SER A 92 -25.23 22.60 0.28
C SER A 92 -25.11 23.24 -1.12
N SER A 93 -24.76 24.51 -1.20
CA SER A 93 -24.62 25.25 -2.46
C SER A 93 -23.21 25.11 -3.05
N LEU A 94 -23.02 25.61 -4.28
CA LEU A 94 -21.70 25.73 -4.92
C LEU A 94 -20.72 26.62 -4.14
N ASN A 95 -21.20 27.48 -3.23
CA ASN A 95 -20.39 28.40 -2.44
C ASN A 95 -20.63 28.18 -0.93
N PRO A 96 -20.12 27.07 -0.36
CA PRO A 96 -20.36 26.71 1.04
C PRO A 96 -19.81 27.75 2.04
N ASP A 97 -18.82 28.56 1.65
CA ASP A 97 -18.27 29.65 2.49
C ASP A 97 -19.34 30.66 2.93
N LYS A 98 -20.36 30.90 2.10
CA LYS A 98 -21.46 31.80 2.44
C LYS A 98 -22.22 31.35 3.69
N ALA A 99 -22.29 30.05 3.96
CA ALA A 99 -22.90 29.52 5.17
C ALA A 99 -22.09 29.88 6.43
N ILE A 100 -20.76 29.86 6.32
CA ILE A 100 -19.84 30.25 7.41
C ILE A 100 -19.99 31.76 7.69
N PHE A 101 -20.05 32.59 6.65
CA PHE A 101 -20.31 34.03 6.80
C PHE A 101 -21.66 34.32 7.47
N LEU A 102 -22.72 33.60 7.09
CA LEU A 102 -24.03 33.73 7.73
C LEU A 102 -24.01 33.32 9.20
N TYR A 103 -23.28 32.27 9.55
CA TYR A 103 -23.05 31.89 10.94
C TYR A 103 -22.32 32.97 11.74
N MET A 104 -21.27 33.57 11.17
CA MET A 104 -20.57 34.70 11.79
C MET A 104 -21.51 35.89 11.99
N ASN A 105 -22.40 36.17 11.02
CA ASN A 105 -23.36 37.26 11.13
C ASN A 105 -24.41 36.99 12.21
N MET A 106 -24.99 35.79 12.24
CA MET A 106 -25.93 35.34 13.28
C MET A 106 -25.35 35.62 14.68
N ARG A 107 -24.08 35.25 14.90
CA ARG A 107 -23.37 35.50 16.16
C ARG A 107 -23.15 36.97 16.45
N ARG A 108 -22.73 37.77 15.47
CA ARG A 108 -22.54 39.23 15.62
C ARG A 108 -23.84 39.94 16.00
N THR A 109 -24.98 39.43 15.53
CA THR A 109 -26.31 39.93 15.89
C THR A 109 -26.85 39.41 17.22
N GLY A 110 -26.05 38.64 17.99
CA GLY A 110 -26.41 38.17 19.33
C GLY A 110 -27.25 36.88 19.37
N PHE A 111 -27.49 36.22 18.24
CA PHE A 111 -28.24 34.95 18.22
C PHE A 111 -27.32 33.78 18.59
N ALA A 112 -27.70 33.03 19.62
CA ALA A 112 -26.95 31.87 20.10
C ALA A 112 -27.07 30.67 19.13
N PRO A 113 -25.97 30.06 18.66
CA PRO A 113 -26.03 28.84 17.86
C PRO A 113 -26.70 27.69 18.64
N ASN A 114 -27.47 26.87 17.94
CA ASN A 114 -28.06 25.64 18.50
C ASN A 114 -27.57 24.39 17.77
N GLN A 115 -28.04 23.20 18.18
CA GLN A 115 -27.68 21.91 17.59
C GLN A 115 -27.79 21.91 16.06
N HIS A 116 -28.86 22.50 15.51
CA HIS A 116 -29.09 22.57 14.07
C HIS A 116 -28.10 23.52 13.39
N THR A 117 -27.82 24.67 14.01
CA THR A 117 -26.81 25.61 13.49
C THR A 117 -25.46 24.92 13.31
N PHE A 118 -24.98 24.20 14.33
CA PHE A 118 -23.69 23.52 14.26
C PHE A 118 -23.65 22.42 13.21
N THR A 119 -24.70 21.62 13.06
CA THR A 119 -24.75 20.57 12.03
C THR A 119 -24.60 21.12 10.61
N PHE A 120 -25.23 22.25 10.31
CA PHE A 120 -25.14 22.87 8.98
C PHE A 120 -23.81 23.59 8.75
N VAL A 121 -23.25 24.22 9.78
CA VAL A 121 -21.94 24.89 9.67
C VAL A 121 -20.81 23.89 9.57
N LEU A 122 -20.85 22.78 10.31
CA LEU A 122 -19.89 21.68 10.15
C LEU A 122 -19.98 21.06 8.76
N LYS A 123 -21.19 20.88 8.21
CA LYS A 123 -21.37 20.47 6.81
C LYS A 123 -20.72 21.47 5.83
N ALA A 124 -20.84 22.77 6.09
CA ALA A 124 -20.17 23.79 5.29
C ALA A 124 -18.64 23.67 5.39
N CYS A 125 -18.07 23.55 6.59
CA CYS A 125 -16.62 23.35 6.76
C CYS A 125 -16.15 22.06 6.05
N SER A 126 -16.93 20.97 6.10
CA SER A 126 -16.64 19.72 5.37
C SER A 126 -16.58 19.94 3.85
N ASN A 127 -17.54 20.69 3.31
CA ASN A 127 -17.62 20.96 1.87
C ASN A 127 -16.52 21.93 1.39
N VAL A 128 -16.07 22.83 2.27
CA VAL A 128 -14.90 23.70 2.04
C VAL A 128 -13.59 22.93 2.22
N ARG A 129 -13.61 21.77 2.90
CA ARG A 129 -12.44 20.98 3.31
C ARG A 129 -11.43 21.78 4.14
N SER A 130 -11.93 22.68 5.01
CA SER A 130 -11.09 23.51 5.87
C SER A 130 -10.97 22.94 7.29
N LEU A 131 -9.82 22.33 7.59
CA LEU A 131 -9.54 21.80 8.93
C LEU A 131 -9.55 22.89 10.02
N ASN A 132 -9.05 24.08 9.71
CA ASN A 132 -9.04 25.20 10.64
C ASN A 132 -10.46 25.67 10.99
N CYS A 133 -11.36 25.71 10.00
CA CYS A 133 -12.79 25.97 10.21
C CYS A 133 -13.39 24.93 11.17
N CYS A 134 -13.16 23.64 10.90
CA CYS A 134 -13.64 22.54 11.73
C CYS A 134 -13.20 22.70 13.20
N LYS A 135 -11.91 22.98 13.44
CA LYS A 135 -11.36 23.16 14.80
C LYS A 135 -12.00 24.34 15.54
N GLN A 136 -12.15 25.49 14.88
CA GLN A 136 -12.79 26.67 15.49
C GLN A 136 -14.26 26.42 15.83
N ILE A 137 -15.00 25.75 14.94
CA ILE A 137 -16.40 25.40 15.17
C ILE A 137 -16.52 24.36 16.29
N HIS A 138 -15.63 23.37 16.34
CA HIS A 138 -15.58 22.39 17.43
C HIS A 138 -15.37 23.07 18.79
N THR A 139 -14.42 23.99 18.92
CA THR A 139 -14.25 24.79 20.15
C THR A 139 -15.54 25.53 20.54
N HIS A 140 -16.28 26.01 19.54
CA HIS A 140 -17.56 26.68 19.75
C HIS A 140 -18.67 25.74 20.21
N VAL A 141 -18.69 24.50 19.70
CA VAL A 141 -19.59 23.43 20.15
C VAL A 141 -19.33 23.14 21.64
N SER A 142 -18.07 22.95 22.03
CA SER A 142 -17.69 22.69 23.43
C SER A 142 -18.08 23.86 24.35
N LYS A 143 -17.82 25.11 23.93
CA LYS A 143 -18.24 26.30 24.69
C LYS A 143 -19.76 26.45 24.83
N SER A 144 -20.53 25.83 23.93
CA SER A 144 -21.99 25.85 23.96
C SER A 144 -22.59 24.67 24.72
N GLY A 145 -21.76 23.76 25.25
CA GLY A 145 -22.20 22.54 25.96
C GLY A 145 -22.91 21.52 25.06
N LEU A 146 -22.62 21.53 23.75
CA LEU A 146 -23.22 20.62 22.75
C LEU A 146 -22.23 19.55 22.25
N ASP A 147 -21.10 19.39 22.94
CA ASP A 147 -20.04 18.42 22.67
C ASP A 147 -20.45 16.97 22.99
N LEU A 148 -21.51 16.77 23.79
CA LEU A 148 -22.11 15.46 24.04
C LEU A 148 -23.38 15.20 23.20
N ASP A 149 -23.84 16.16 22.41
CA ASP A 149 -25.01 15.97 21.55
C ASP A 149 -24.66 15.02 20.39
N LEU A 150 -25.32 13.86 20.36
CA LEU A 150 -25.00 12.78 19.42
C LEU A 150 -25.12 13.20 17.94
N HIS A 151 -25.99 14.15 17.62
CA HIS A 151 -26.15 14.65 16.25
C HIS A 151 -25.00 15.59 15.86
N VAL A 152 -24.61 16.49 16.76
CA VAL A 152 -23.46 17.39 16.58
C VAL A 152 -22.15 16.60 16.54
N VAL A 153 -21.95 15.64 17.44
CA VAL A 153 -20.81 14.71 17.46
C VAL A 153 -20.69 13.97 16.13
N ASN A 154 -21.78 13.39 15.62
CA ASN A 154 -21.75 12.69 14.34
C ASN A 154 -21.30 13.61 13.19
N CYS A 155 -21.72 14.89 13.22
CA CYS A 155 -21.24 15.89 12.27
C CYS A 155 -19.77 16.27 12.49
N LEU A 156 -19.28 16.32 13.72
CA LEU A 156 -17.86 16.58 14.04
C LEU A 156 -16.98 15.46 13.52
N VAL A 157 -17.31 14.20 13.83
CA VAL A 157 -16.60 13.01 13.33
C VAL A 157 -16.55 13.04 11.80
N ARG A 158 -17.70 13.27 11.15
CA ARG A 158 -17.74 13.41 9.68
C ARG A 158 -16.84 14.54 9.18
N SER A 159 -16.90 15.71 9.82
CA SER A 159 -16.20 16.90 9.34
C SER A 159 -14.69 16.77 9.48
N TYR A 160 -14.22 16.14 10.56
CA TYR A 160 -12.80 15.80 10.73
C TYR A 160 -12.35 14.72 9.75
N SER A 161 -13.13 13.66 9.56
CA SER A 161 -12.83 12.60 8.59
C SER A 161 -12.73 13.13 7.16
N VAL A 162 -13.65 13.99 6.72
CA VAL A 162 -13.63 14.60 5.37
C VAL A 162 -12.49 15.62 5.21
N SER A 163 -12.02 16.21 6.31
CA SER A 163 -10.87 17.14 6.32
C SER A 163 -9.53 16.44 6.54
N SER A 164 -9.49 15.11 6.39
CA SER A 164 -8.30 14.26 6.52
C SER A 164 -7.61 14.26 7.90
N ASP A 165 -8.30 14.68 8.98
CA ASP A 165 -7.78 14.65 10.35
C ASP A 165 -8.49 13.54 11.16
N LEU A 166 -8.11 12.29 10.85
CA LEU A 166 -8.70 11.10 11.47
C LEU A 166 -8.40 10.97 12.96
N ASN A 167 -7.30 11.58 13.44
CA ASN A 167 -6.93 11.54 14.86
C ASN A 167 -7.95 12.31 15.71
N ASN A 168 -8.29 13.53 15.30
CA ASN A 168 -9.35 14.30 15.97
C ASN A 168 -10.73 13.65 15.78
N ALA A 169 -11.00 13.06 14.62
CA ALA A 169 -12.24 12.30 14.42
C ALA A 169 -12.35 11.12 15.41
N ARG A 170 -11.25 10.39 15.60
CA ARG A 170 -11.18 9.25 16.52
C ARG A 170 -11.29 9.68 17.98
N GLN A 171 -10.65 10.78 18.35
CA GLN A 171 -10.75 11.34 19.70
C GLN A 171 -12.20 11.70 20.05
N VAL A 172 -12.88 12.46 19.18
CA VAL A 172 -14.30 12.81 19.39
C VAL A 172 -15.19 11.57 19.45
N PHE A 173 -14.87 10.54 18.67
CA PHE A 173 -15.55 9.25 18.73
C PHE A 173 -15.33 8.53 20.08
N ASP A 174 -14.10 8.52 20.59
CA ASP A 174 -13.74 7.81 21.82
C ASP A 174 -14.29 8.49 23.09
N GLU A 175 -14.40 9.83 23.09
CA GLU A 175 -14.94 10.62 24.22
C GLU A 175 -16.42 10.34 24.52
N ILE A 176 -17.19 9.83 23.54
CA ILE A 176 -18.63 9.57 23.69
C ILE A 176 -18.90 8.14 24.14
N ARG A 177 -19.48 7.98 25.33
CA ARG A 177 -19.81 6.65 25.90
C ARG A 177 -21.00 5.96 25.23
N ASN A 178 -22.07 6.70 24.92
CA ASN A 178 -23.32 6.16 24.35
C ASN A 178 -23.38 6.42 22.84
N ARG A 179 -22.63 5.64 22.07
CA ARG A 179 -22.57 5.80 20.61
C ARG A 179 -23.84 5.26 19.95
N THR A 180 -24.22 5.89 18.83
CA THR A 180 -25.29 5.37 17.97
C THR A 180 -24.69 4.66 16.76
N LEU A 181 -25.47 3.79 16.11
CA LEU A 181 -25.06 3.15 14.85
C LEU A 181 -24.55 4.17 13.82
N ASN A 182 -25.17 5.35 13.73
CA ASN A 182 -24.78 6.39 12.79
C ASN A 182 -23.35 6.93 13.03
N ILE A 183 -22.92 7.03 14.30
CA ILE A 183 -21.58 7.48 14.66
C ILE A 183 -20.55 6.40 14.30
N TRP A 184 -20.86 5.13 14.55
CA TRP A 184 -20.07 3.98 14.08
C TRP A 184 -19.92 3.95 12.56
N THR A 185 -21.04 4.02 11.83
CA THR A 185 -21.05 4.07 10.36
C THR A 185 -20.19 5.23 9.85
N THR A 186 -20.31 6.41 10.46
CA THR A 186 -19.55 7.60 10.05
C THR A 186 -18.06 7.44 10.28
N MET A 187 -17.65 6.83 11.40
CA MET A 187 -16.23 6.57 11.68
C MET A 187 -15.64 5.52 10.73
N ILE A 188 -16.34 4.41 10.50
CA ILE A 188 -15.95 3.36 9.55
C ILE A 188 -15.87 3.94 8.13
N SER A 189 -16.88 4.71 7.70
CA SER A 189 -16.86 5.45 6.43
C SER A 189 -15.67 6.41 6.33
N GLY A 190 -15.33 7.10 7.42
CA GLY A 190 -14.20 8.03 7.47
C GLY A 190 -12.87 7.32 7.19
N TYR A 191 -12.61 6.21 7.88
CA TYR A 191 -11.43 5.39 7.64
C TYR A 191 -11.41 4.79 6.23
N ALA A 192 -12.53 4.26 5.76
CA ALA A 192 -12.67 3.70 4.42
C ALA A 192 -12.47 4.76 3.31
N GLN A 193 -12.90 6.00 3.51
CA GLN A 193 -12.67 7.09 2.55
C GLN A 193 -11.23 7.61 2.56
N SER A 194 -10.53 7.41 3.67
CA SER A 194 -9.15 7.85 3.87
C SER A 194 -8.13 6.75 3.55
N PHE A 195 -8.53 5.67 2.87
CA PHE A 195 -7.70 4.53 2.50
C PHE A 195 -7.03 3.81 3.70
N ARG A 196 -7.68 3.85 4.86
CA ARG A 196 -7.24 3.17 6.10
C ARG A 196 -8.09 1.92 6.32
N ALA A 197 -7.88 0.95 5.42
CA ALA A 197 -8.75 -0.23 5.34
C ALA A 197 -8.70 -1.09 6.61
N ASN A 198 -7.50 -1.32 7.17
CA ASN A 198 -7.32 -2.10 8.39
C ASN A 198 -8.06 -1.48 9.58
N GLU A 199 -7.94 -0.18 9.76
CA GLU A 199 -8.63 0.55 10.82
C GLU A 199 -10.15 0.54 10.63
N ALA A 200 -10.63 0.67 9.39
CA ALA A 200 -12.06 0.57 9.10
C ALA A 200 -12.63 -0.80 9.51
N LEU A 201 -11.85 -1.87 9.34
CA LEU A 201 -12.23 -3.23 9.71
C LEU A 201 -12.15 -3.47 11.21
N MET A 202 -11.10 -2.98 11.87
CA MET A 202 -11.01 -3.01 13.33
C MET A 202 -12.20 -2.30 13.97
N MET A 203 -12.61 -1.16 13.40
CA MET A 203 -13.81 -0.45 13.87
C MET A 203 -15.10 -1.24 13.62
N PHE A 204 -15.19 -1.96 12.50
CA PHE A 204 -16.32 -2.83 12.21
C PHE A 204 -16.39 -4.01 13.18
N ASP A 205 -15.27 -4.68 13.45
CA ASP A 205 -15.19 -5.78 14.41
C ASP A 205 -15.55 -5.31 15.82
N GLN A 206 -15.02 -4.15 16.24
CA GLN A 206 -15.37 -3.55 17.53
C GLN A 206 -16.88 -3.22 17.61
N MET A 207 -17.46 -2.67 16.55
CA MET A 207 -18.90 -2.40 16.49
C MET A 207 -19.73 -3.67 16.70
N LEU A 208 -19.32 -4.79 16.11
CA LEU A 208 -19.98 -6.10 16.27
C LEU A 208 -19.80 -6.66 17.69
N ILE A 209 -18.61 -6.53 18.28
CA ILE A 209 -18.32 -6.96 19.66
C ILE A 209 -19.18 -6.18 20.66
N GLU A 210 -19.39 -4.88 20.44
CA GLU A 210 -20.27 -4.03 21.26
C GLU A 210 -21.77 -4.28 20.99
N GLY A 211 -22.12 -5.22 20.12
CA GLY A 211 -23.49 -5.67 19.90
C GLY A 211 -24.32 -4.81 18.95
N PHE A 212 -23.70 -3.92 18.17
CA PHE A 212 -24.40 -3.12 17.17
C PHE A 212 -24.57 -3.90 15.87
N GLU A 213 -25.78 -3.87 15.31
CA GLU A 213 -26.07 -4.49 14.03
C GLU A 213 -25.76 -3.54 12.86
N PRO A 214 -24.90 -3.93 11.90
CA PRO A 214 -24.61 -3.09 10.74
C PRO A 214 -25.84 -2.90 9.86
N ASN A 215 -25.93 -1.72 9.23
CA ASN A 215 -26.87 -1.48 8.13
C ASN A 215 -26.16 -1.58 6.78
N SER A 216 -26.93 -1.46 5.69
CA SER A 216 -26.41 -1.53 4.32
C SER A 216 -25.34 -0.47 4.01
N VAL A 217 -25.38 0.69 4.66
CA VAL A 217 -24.39 1.77 4.49
C VAL A 217 -23.07 1.43 5.21
N THR A 218 -23.14 0.85 6.41
CA THR A 218 -21.96 0.33 7.12
C THR A 218 -21.29 -0.75 6.29
N LEU A 219 -22.05 -1.74 5.81
CA LEU A 219 -21.52 -2.84 5.01
C LEU A 219 -20.93 -2.36 3.69
N ALA A 220 -21.57 -1.40 3.01
CA ALA A 220 -21.01 -0.80 1.80
C ALA A 220 -19.68 -0.08 2.07
N SER A 221 -19.53 0.57 3.23
CA SER A 221 -18.28 1.23 3.64
C SER A 221 -17.17 0.22 3.93
N VAL A 222 -17.50 -0.87 4.61
CA VAL A 222 -16.57 -1.98 4.88
C VAL A 222 -16.14 -2.64 3.58
N LEU A 223 -17.08 -2.95 2.68
CA LEU A 223 -16.77 -3.51 1.36
C LEU A 223 -15.93 -2.57 0.51
N SER A 224 -16.13 -1.26 0.62
CA SER A 224 -15.26 -0.26 -0.02
C SER A 224 -13.84 -0.31 0.55
N ALA A 225 -13.68 -0.49 1.87
CA ALA A 225 -12.36 -0.70 2.47
C ALA A 225 -11.71 -2.01 1.99
N CYS A 226 -12.46 -3.11 1.89
CA CYS A 226 -11.98 -4.38 1.32
C CYS A 226 -11.58 -4.25 -0.16
N ALA A 227 -12.31 -3.44 -0.93
CA ALA A 227 -11.99 -3.15 -2.33
C ALA A 227 -10.68 -2.36 -2.47
N GLN A 228 -10.36 -1.53 -1.47
CA GLN A 228 -9.13 -0.72 -1.46
C GLN A 228 -7.92 -1.50 -0.95
N SER A 229 -8.10 -2.43 -0.02
CA SER A 229 -7.00 -3.25 0.51
C SER A 229 -6.46 -4.26 -0.51
N GLY A 230 -7.20 -4.56 -1.57
CA GLY A 230 -6.82 -5.61 -2.53
C GLY A 230 -7.05 -7.03 -2.01
N CYS A 231 -7.58 -7.19 -0.78
CA CYS A 231 -7.76 -8.49 -0.14
C CYS A 231 -9.15 -9.07 -0.45
N LEU A 232 -9.18 -10.06 -1.36
CA LEU A 232 -10.42 -10.73 -1.77
C LEU A 232 -11.08 -11.50 -0.63
N GLU A 233 -10.30 -12.26 0.15
CA GLU A 233 -10.80 -13.15 1.21
C GLU A 233 -11.66 -12.42 2.24
N LEU A 234 -11.23 -11.21 2.61
CA LEU A 234 -11.95 -10.38 3.56
C LEU A 234 -13.29 -9.91 2.98
N GLY A 235 -13.29 -9.48 1.72
CA GLY A 235 -14.53 -9.13 1.01
C GLY A 235 -15.50 -10.30 0.91
N GLU A 236 -14.99 -11.52 0.71
CA GLU A 236 -15.78 -12.74 0.71
C GLU A 236 -16.37 -13.07 2.08
N LYS A 237 -15.60 -12.92 3.17
CA LYS A 237 -16.11 -13.06 4.54
C LYS A 237 -17.29 -12.11 4.81
N VAL A 238 -17.15 -10.85 4.39
CA VAL A 238 -18.23 -9.86 4.52
C VAL A 238 -19.43 -10.24 3.63
N HIS A 239 -19.21 -10.72 2.41
CA HIS A 239 -20.30 -11.19 1.54
C HIS A 239 -21.04 -12.41 2.13
N VAL A 240 -20.32 -13.36 2.74
CA VAL A 240 -20.92 -14.49 3.47
C VAL A 240 -21.74 -13.97 4.66
N PHE A 241 -21.21 -13.00 5.42
CA PHE A 241 -21.94 -12.34 6.49
C PHE A 241 -23.25 -11.70 6.00
N VAL A 242 -23.21 -10.97 4.87
CA VAL A 242 -24.39 -10.37 4.23
C VAL A 242 -25.46 -11.43 3.93
N LYS A 243 -25.05 -12.58 3.35
CA LYS A 243 -25.96 -13.69 3.03
C LYS A 243 -26.53 -14.36 4.27
N MET A 244 -25.69 -14.68 5.26
CA MET A 244 -26.11 -15.36 6.49
C MET A 244 -27.12 -14.54 7.30
N ARG A 245 -26.98 -13.22 7.30
CA ARG A 245 -27.90 -12.30 7.99
C ARG A 245 -29.14 -11.94 7.17
N GLY A 246 -29.25 -12.45 5.94
CA GLY A 246 -30.44 -12.23 5.10
C GLY A 246 -30.61 -10.79 4.63
N PHE A 247 -29.52 -10.02 4.49
CA PHE A 247 -29.62 -8.67 3.94
C PHE A 247 -30.11 -8.70 2.50
N GLU A 248 -31.09 -7.87 2.17
CA GLU A 248 -31.55 -7.71 0.81
C GLU A 248 -30.42 -7.13 -0.07
N MET A 249 -30.20 -7.77 -1.21
CA MET A 249 -29.25 -7.33 -2.23
C MET A 249 -29.81 -6.15 -3.05
N GLY A 250 -30.13 -5.06 -2.36
CA GLY A 250 -30.54 -3.80 -2.97
C GLY A 250 -29.39 -3.11 -3.69
N ALA A 251 -29.72 -2.06 -4.47
CA ALA A 251 -28.76 -1.38 -5.35
C ALA A 251 -27.49 -0.87 -4.64
N ILE A 252 -27.57 -0.45 -3.37
CA ILE A 252 -26.41 0.04 -2.59
C ILE A 252 -25.43 -1.11 -2.32
N LEU A 253 -25.91 -2.18 -1.70
CA LEU A 253 -25.07 -3.29 -1.25
C LEU A 253 -24.59 -4.14 -2.43
N GLY A 254 -25.46 -4.36 -3.42
CA GLY A 254 -25.10 -5.00 -4.68
C GLY A 254 -24.02 -4.24 -5.44
N THR A 255 -24.12 -2.91 -5.55
CA THR A 255 -23.07 -2.09 -6.18
C THR A 255 -21.75 -2.19 -5.41
N ALA A 256 -21.78 -2.14 -4.07
CA ALA A 256 -20.57 -2.24 -3.26
C ALA A 256 -19.87 -3.60 -3.41
N LEU A 257 -20.63 -4.70 -3.47
CA LEU A 257 -20.10 -6.04 -3.70
C LEU A 257 -19.56 -6.21 -5.12
N VAL A 258 -20.26 -5.73 -6.15
CA VAL A 258 -19.74 -5.72 -7.53
C VAL A 258 -18.43 -4.92 -7.59
N HIS A 259 -18.39 -3.74 -6.96
CA HIS A 259 -17.18 -2.92 -6.91
C HIS A 259 -16.03 -3.62 -6.17
N MET A 260 -16.30 -4.29 -5.04
CA MET A 260 -15.28 -5.04 -4.29
C MET A 260 -14.71 -6.20 -5.11
N TYR A 261 -15.57 -7.03 -5.70
CA TYR A 261 -15.10 -8.17 -6.52
C TYR A 261 -14.38 -7.72 -7.78
N THR A 262 -14.84 -6.67 -8.46
CA THR A 262 -14.14 -6.13 -9.63
C THR A 262 -12.78 -5.55 -9.26
N LYS A 263 -12.66 -4.82 -8.15
CA LYS A 263 -11.37 -4.26 -7.70
C LYS A 263 -10.36 -5.35 -7.32
N ASN A 264 -10.83 -6.44 -6.73
CA ASN A 264 -9.99 -7.56 -6.32
C ASN A 264 -9.78 -8.63 -7.43
N GLY A 265 -10.14 -8.33 -8.69
CA GLY A 265 -9.86 -9.18 -9.85
C GLY A 265 -10.80 -10.39 -10.05
N ALA A 266 -11.76 -10.60 -9.15
CA ALA A 266 -12.75 -11.67 -9.23
C ALA A 266 -13.92 -11.33 -10.17
N LEU A 267 -13.61 -11.07 -11.45
CA LEU A 267 -14.56 -10.58 -12.45
C LEU A 267 -15.74 -11.53 -12.71
N ALA A 268 -15.51 -12.85 -12.69
CA ALA A 268 -16.57 -13.84 -12.90
C ALA A 268 -17.64 -13.75 -11.81
N THR A 269 -17.22 -13.66 -10.54
CA THR A 269 -18.11 -13.47 -9.39
C THR A 269 -18.83 -12.12 -9.46
N ALA A 270 -18.11 -11.06 -9.82
CA ALA A 270 -18.71 -9.74 -10.01
C ALA A 270 -19.79 -9.75 -11.09
N LYS A 271 -19.55 -10.40 -12.23
CA LYS A 271 -20.48 -10.53 -13.35
C LYS A 271 -21.71 -11.35 -12.96
N ALA A 272 -21.52 -12.50 -12.31
CA ALA A 272 -22.62 -13.33 -11.81
C ALA A 272 -23.50 -12.56 -10.82
N LEU A 273 -22.89 -11.79 -9.92
CA LEU A 273 -23.62 -10.95 -8.99
C LEU A 273 -24.39 -9.84 -9.73
N PHE A 274 -23.71 -9.14 -10.65
CA PHE A 274 -24.32 -8.11 -11.48
C PHE A 274 -25.53 -8.63 -12.27
N ASP A 275 -25.44 -9.82 -12.85
CA ASP A 275 -26.53 -10.41 -13.63
C ASP A 275 -27.69 -10.91 -12.75
N SER A 276 -27.40 -11.31 -11.50
CA SER A 276 -28.42 -11.73 -10.52
C SER A 276 -29.19 -10.59 -9.85
N MET A 277 -28.71 -9.34 -9.96
CA MET A 277 -29.32 -8.19 -9.29
C MET A 277 -30.67 -7.83 -9.91
N PRO A 278 -31.77 -7.79 -9.12
CA PRO A 278 -33.10 -7.45 -9.63
C PRO A 278 -33.20 -5.97 -10.05
N GLU A 279 -32.51 -5.10 -9.32
CA GLU A 279 -32.44 -3.67 -9.61
C GLU A 279 -30.99 -3.22 -9.75
N ARG A 280 -30.67 -2.56 -10.87
CA ARG A 280 -29.34 -2.02 -11.16
C ARG A 280 -29.45 -0.55 -11.47
N ASN A 281 -28.75 0.28 -10.71
CA ASN A 281 -28.66 1.71 -10.99
C ASN A 281 -27.40 2.02 -11.80
N ILE A 282 -27.28 3.26 -12.29
CA ILE A 282 -26.13 3.69 -13.09
C ILE A 282 -24.77 3.43 -12.39
N ALA A 283 -24.72 3.49 -11.06
CA ALA A 283 -23.50 3.21 -10.31
C ALA A 283 -23.10 1.72 -10.39
N THR A 284 -24.06 0.80 -10.37
CA THR A 284 -23.80 -0.64 -10.56
C THR A 284 -23.18 -0.92 -11.93
N TRP A 285 -23.72 -0.30 -12.99
CA TRP A 285 -23.17 -0.42 -14.34
C TRP A 285 -21.76 0.17 -14.44
N ASN A 286 -21.56 1.37 -13.86
CA ASN A 286 -20.26 2.03 -13.87
C ASN A 286 -19.19 1.21 -13.15
N ALA A 287 -19.53 0.56 -12.02
CA ALA A 287 -18.62 -0.33 -11.31
C ALA A 287 -18.18 -1.51 -12.19
N MET A 288 -19.12 -2.15 -12.89
CA MET A 288 -18.81 -3.28 -13.77
C MET A 288 -18.00 -2.85 -15.01
N ILE A 289 -18.42 -1.77 -15.69
CA ILE A 289 -17.73 -1.23 -16.88
C ILE A 289 -16.29 -0.83 -16.53
N SER A 290 -16.10 -0.09 -15.42
CA SER A 290 -14.78 0.36 -15.00
C SER A 290 -13.91 -0.81 -14.52
N GLY A 291 -14.51 -1.80 -13.85
CA GLY A 291 -13.84 -3.03 -13.44
C GLY A 291 -13.29 -3.82 -14.63
N LEU A 292 -14.13 -4.09 -15.63
CA LEU A 292 -13.71 -4.75 -16.87
C LEU A 292 -12.62 -3.95 -17.59
N ALA A 293 -12.77 -2.63 -17.67
CA ALA A 293 -11.76 -1.75 -18.26
C ALA A 293 -10.40 -1.88 -17.58
N SER A 294 -10.35 -1.83 -16.24
CA SER A 294 -9.10 -1.90 -15.47
C SER A 294 -8.36 -3.23 -15.57
N HIS A 295 -9.07 -4.31 -15.91
CA HIS A 295 -8.50 -5.65 -16.05
C HIS A 295 -8.28 -6.07 -17.51
N GLY A 296 -8.36 -5.11 -18.45
CA GLY A 296 -8.06 -5.36 -19.87
C GLY A 296 -9.21 -5.96 -20.68
N HIS A 297 -10.41 -6.15 -20.11
CA HIS A 297 -11.60 -6.66 -20.80
C HIS A 297 -12.37 -5.55 -21.52
N ALA A 298 -11.68 -4.80 -22.39
CA ALA A 298 -12.24 -3.60 -23.01
C ALA A 298 -13.44 -3.85 -23.92
N GLU A 299 -13.46 -4.96 -24.66
CA GLU A 299 -14.57 -5.33 -25.52
C GLU A 299 -15.84 -5.62 -24.70
N GLU A 300 -15.72 -6.39 -23.61
CA GLU A 300 -16.83 -6.66 -22.70
C GLU A 300 -17.35 -5.37 -22.03
N ALA A 301 -16.45 -4.44 -21.69
CA ALA A 301 -16.82 -3.14 -21.15
C ALA A 301 -17.65 -2.31 -22.17
N LEU A 302 -17.25 -2.34 -23.44
CA LEU A 302 -17.99 -1.70 -24.53
C LEU A 302 -19.33 -2.39 -24.81
N ASP A 303 -19.41 -3.71 -24.69
CA ASP A 303 -20.66 -4.46 -24.80
C ASP A 303 -21.62 -4.13 -23.68
N LEU A 304 -21.15 -4.03 -22.43
CA LEU A 304 -21.98 -3.55 -21.32
C LEU A 304 -22.45 -2.11 -21.54
N PHE A 305 -21.61 -1.24 -22.09
CA PHE A 305 -22.04 0.11 -22.44
C PHE A 305 -23.12 0.12 -23.53
N ARG A 306 -23.02 -0.75 -24.53
CA ARG A 306 -24.08 -0.94 -25.55
C ARG A 306 -25.36 -1.48 -24.92
N LYS A 307 -25.25 -2.45 -24.00
CA LYS A 307 -26.39 -3.02 -23.26
C LYS A 307 -27.09 -1.95 -22.39
N LEU A 308 -26.33 -1.14 -21.65
CA LEU A 308 -26.81 -0.02 -20.86
C LEU A 308 -27.66 0.94 -21.71
N LYS A 309 -27.21 1.26 -22.93
CA LYS A 309 -27.98 2.09 -23.87
C LYS A 309 -29.26 1.40 -24.36
N LYS A 310 -29.20 0.09 -24.64
CA LYS A 310 -30.39 -0.69 -25.06
C LYS A 310 -31.44 -0.74 -23.95
N GLU A 311 -31.01 -0.79 -22.69
CA GLU A 311 -31.89 -0.71 -21.51
C GLU A 311 -32.37 0.71 -21.19
N GLN A 312 -32.08 1.70 -22.05
CA GLN A 312 -32.49 3.11 -21.91
C GLN A 312 -32.04 3.79 -20.62
N ILE A 313 -30.98 3.28 -19.99
CA ILE A 313 -30.36 3.91 -18.84
C ILE A 313 -29.45 5.03 -19.35
N VAL A 314 -29.64 6.25 -18.84
CA VAL A 314 -28.86 7.42 -19.28
C VAL A 314 -27.43 7.34 -18.72
N PRO A 315 -26.39 7.28 -19.59
CA PRO A 315 -25.00 7.36 -19.13
C PRO A 315 -24.71 8.69 -18.42
N ASN A 316 -23.85 8.66 -17.41
CA ASN A 316 -23.34 9.88 -16.76
C ASN A 316 -21.85 10.09 -17.05
N ASP A 317 -21.28 11.15 -16.49
CA ASP A 317 -19.85 11.46 -16.58
C ASP A 317 -18.96 10.28 -16.16
N ILE A 318 -19.29 9.61 -15.06
CA ILE A 318 -18.53 8.44 -14.58
C ILE A 318 -18.57 7.29 -15.59
N THR A 319 -19.70 7.06 -16.28
CA THR A 319 -19.80 6.03 -17.32
C THR A 319 -18.79 6.29 -18.44
N PHE A 320 -18.67 7.54 -18.89
CA PHE A 320 -17.75 7.89 -19.97
C PHE A 320 -16.29 7.77 -19.55
N VAL A 321 -15.93 8.06 -18.29
CA VAL A 321 -14.59 7.77 -17.79
C VAL A 321 -14.26 6.27 -17.91
N GLY A 322 -15.16 5.39 -17.44
CA GLY A 322 -14.95 3.94 -17.51
C GLY A 322 -14.78 3.43 -18.96
N VAL A 323 -15.62 3.90 -19.88
CA VAL A 323 -15.59 3.47 -21.28
C VAL A 323 -14.39 4.05 -22.05
N LEU A 324 -14.01 5.31 -21.79
CA LEU A 324 -12.80 5.90 -22.38
C LEU A 324 -11.54 5.24 -21.83
N SER A 325 -11.52 4.85 -20.56
CA SER A 325 -10.44 4.04 -19.98
C SER A 325 -10.33 2.68 -20.67
N ALA A 326 -11.44 2.01 -20.95
CA ALA A 326 -11.44 0.76 -21.72
C ALA A 326 -10.82 0.94 -23.10
N CYS A 327 -11.20 2.01 -23.81
CA CYS A 327 -10.61 2.35 -25.11
C CYS A 327 -9.10 2.61 -24.99
N CYS A 328 -8.68 3.30 -23.92
CA CYS A 328 -7.27 3.57 -23.64
C CYS A 328 -6.44 2.29 -23.51
N HIS A 329 -6.87 1.36 -22.66
CA HIS A 329 -6.14 0.11 -22.42
C HIS A 329 -6.08 -0.81 -23.64
N ALA A 330 -7.12 -0.81 -24.49
CA ALA A 330 -7.16 -1.58 -25.72
C ALA A 330 -6.58 -0.85 -26.95
N GLY A 331 -6.20 0.42 -26.83
CA GLY A 331 -5.71 1.23 -27.95
C GLY A 331 -6.76 1.54 -29.03
N PHE A 332 -8.06 1.52 -28.69
CA PHE A 332 -9.15 1.78 -29.64
C PHE A 332 -9.36 3.30 -29.87
N ILE A 333 -8.43 3.93 -30.58
CA ILE A 333 -8.39 5.39 -30.78
C ILE A 333 -9.68 5.91 -31.42
N ASP A 334 -10.14 5.30 -32.53
CA ASP A 334 -11.29 5.80 -33.28
C ASP A 334 -12.60 5.65 -32.49
N VAL A 335 -12.74 4.54 -31.76
CA VAL A 335 -13.87 4.31 -30.86
C VAL A 335 -13.85 5.33 -29.72
N GLY A 336 -12.69 5.58 -29.11
CA GLY A 336 -12.52 6.59 -28.06
C GLY A 336 -12.92 8.00 -28.53
N ARG A 337 -12.48 8.41 -29.74
CA ARG A 337 -12.88 9.69 -30.36
C ARG A 337 -14.39 9.79 -30.57
N GLN A 338 -15.00 8.73 -31.09
CA GLN A 338 -16.45 8.69 -31.31
C GLN A 338 -17.21 8.85 -29.98
N ILE A 339 -16.78 8.13 -28.95
CA ILE A 339 -17.40 8.14 -27.62
C ILE A 339 -17.23 9.50 -26.95
N PHE A 340 -16.02 10.07 -26.95
CA PHE A 340 -15.76 11.41 -26.41
C PHE A 340 -16.61 12.47 -27.11
N GLY A 341 -16.67 12.45 -28.45
CA GLY A 341 -17.52 13.35 -29.21
C GLY A 341 -19.02 13.15 -29.00
N SER A 342 -19.45 11.95 -28.58
CA SER A 342 -20.86 11.67 -28.29
C SER A 342 -21.34 12.29 -26.97
N MET A 343 -20.45 12.51 -26.00
CA MET A 343 -20.80 13.08 -24.69
C MET A 343 -21.57 14.39 -24.82
N LYS A 344 -21.02 15.35 -25.57
CA LYS A 344 -21.65 16.66 -25.79
C LYS A 344 -22.78 16.60 -26.82
N ARG A 345 -22.55 15.92 -27.96
CA ARG A 345 -23.49 15.91 -29.09
C ARG A 345 -24.78 15.13 -28.83
N VAL A 346 -24.69 14.01 -28.14
CA VAL A 346 -25.80 13.07 -27.93
C VAL A 346 -26.36 13.18 -26.52
N TYR A 347 -25.50 13.30 -25.51
CA TYR A 347 -25.91 13.24 -24.11
C TYR A 347 -25.94 14.61 -23.40
N GLY A 348 -25.47 15.68 -24.06
CA GLY A 348 -25.39 17.01 -23.45
C GLY A 348 -24.44 17.10 -22.25
N ILE A 349 -23.52 16.14 -22.10
CA ILE A 349 -22.56 16.08 -21.00
C ILE A 349 -21.29 16.81 -21.43
N GLU A 350 -20.94 17.86 -20.69
CA GLU A 350 -19.69 18.59 -20.94
C GLU A 350 -18.49 17.78 -20.40
N PRO A 351 -17.46 17.53 -21.22
CA PRO A 351 -16.27 16.82 -20.77
C PRO A 351 -15.54 17.54 -19.63
N LYS A 352 -15.32 16.80 -18.54
CA LYS A 352 -14.49 17.20 -17.39
C LYS A 352 -13.04 16.73 -17.52
N ILE A 353 -12.18 17.21 -16.63
CA ILE A 353 -10.73 16.94 -16.62
C ILE A 353 -10.39 15.44 -16.65
N GLU A 354 -11.21 14.57 -16.05
CA GLU A 354 -11.02 13.12 -16.04
C GLU A 354 -11.16 12.52 -17.45
N HIS A 355 -12.15 12.99 -18.23
CA HIS A 355 -12.38 12.51 -19.60
C HIS A 355 -11.27 12.94 -20.54
N TYR A 356 -10.82 14.20 -20.40
CA TYR A 356 -9.65 14.68 -21.12
C TYR A 356 -8.40 13.88 -20.75
N GLY A 357 -8.23 13.53 -19.48
CA GLY A 357 -7.13 12.67 -19.02
C GLY A 357 -7.12 11.30 -19.72
N CYS A 358 -8.27 10.63 -19.80
CA CYS A 358 -8.40 9.37 -20.54
C CYS A 358 -8.06 9.52 -22.03
N MET A 359 -8.49 10.62 -22.67
CA MET A 359 -8.21 10.87 -24.08
C MET A 359 -6.74 11.20 -24.34
N VAL A 360 -6.10 11.98 -23.47
CA VAL A 360 -4.67 12.29 -23.57
C VAL A 360 -3.83 11.02 -23.43
N ASP A 361 -4.17 10.11 -22.51
CA ASP A 361 -3.48 8.82 -22.40
C ASP A 361 -3.72 7.92 -23.62
N LEU A 362 -4.97 7.84 -24.11
CA LEU A 362 -5.30 7.06 -25.31
C LEU A 362 -4.52 7.54 -26.54
N LEU A 363 -4.52 8.84 -26.79
CA LEU A 363 -3.79 9.46 -27.91
C LEU A 363 -2.27 9.35 -27.71
N GLY A 364 -1.81 9.54 -26.48
CA GLY A 364 -0.41 9.44 -26.10
C GLY A 364 0.15 8.03 -26.31
N ARG A 365 -0.52 6.99 -25.81
CA ARG A 365 -0.17 5.58 -26.07
C ARG A 365 -0.21 5.26 -27.56
N GLY A 366 -1.18 5.81 -28.28
CA GLY A 366 -1.33 5.69 -29.74
C GLY A 366 -0.32 6.48 -30.59
N GLY A 367 0.66 7.16 -29.98
CA GLY A 367 1.68 7.94 -30.68
C GLY A 367 1.19 9.26 -31.28
N LYS A 368 -0.06 9.66 -31.00
CA LYS A 368 -0.67 10.92 -31.47
C LYS A 368 -0.39 12.07 -30.50
N VAL A 369 0.89 12.26 -30.16
CA VAL A 369 1.36 13.21 -29.13
C VAL A 369 0.94 14.66 -29.42
N LEU A 370 1.05 15.10 -30.68
CA LEU A 370 0.64 16.46 -31.09
C LEU A 370 -0.88 16.68 -30.98
N GLU A 371 -1.68 15.66 -31.30
CA GLU A 371 -3.14 15.71 -31.14
C GLU A 371 -3.51 15.77 -29.66
N ALA A 372 -2.81 15.04 -28.80
CA ALA A 372 -2.99 15.10 -27.35
C ALA A 372 -2.63 16.48 -26.78
N GLU A 373 -1.53 17.10 -27.23
CA GLU A 373 -1.17 18.47 -26.83
C GLU A 373 -2.24 19.50 -27.25
N GLU A 374 -2.75 19.40 -28.48
CA GLU A 374 -3.81 20.27 -28.98
C GLU A 374 -5.13 20.07 -28.22
N LEU A 375 -5.44 18.83 -27.85
CA LEU A 375 -6.63 18.52 -27.04
C LEU A 375 -6.56 19.21 -25.67
N ILE A 376 -5.39 19.24 -25.03
CA ILE A 376 -5.18 19.95 -23.75
C ILE A 376 -5.39 21.46 -23.93
N LYS A 377 -4.90 22.06 -25.02
CA LYS A 377 -5.05 23.50 -25.30
C LYS A 377 -6.51 23.93 -25.51
N ARG A 378 -7.37 23.02 -25.99
CA ARG A 378 -8.80 23.29 -26.22
C ARG A 378 -9.65 23.20 -24.96
N MET A 379 -9.07 22.81 -23.83
CA MET A 379 -9.80 22.63 -22.59
C MET A 379 -10.24 23.98 -22.00
N VAL A 380 -11.47 24.01 -21.49
CA VAL A 380 -11.99 25.16 -20.72
C VAL A 380 -11.34 25.23 -19.33
N TRP A 381 -10.89 24.09 -18.81
CA TRP A 381 -10.31 23.95 -17.48
C TRP A 381 -8.79 23.99 -17.54
N LYS A 382 -8.15 24.56 -16.51
CA LYS A 382 -6.70 24.56 -16.40
C LYS A 382 -6.20 23.10 -16.21
N PRO A 383 -5.26 22.62 -17.04
CA PRO A 383 -4.71 21.28 -16.90
C PRO A 383 -3.93 21.14 -15.59
N ASP A 384 -3.97 19.95 -15.00
CA ASP A 384 -3.23 19.61 -13.79
C ASP A 384 -1.92 18.87 -14.12
N VAL A 385 -1.06 18.72 -13.11
CA VAL A 385 0.23 18.02 -13.23
C VAL A 385 0.08 16.60 -13.74
N VAL A 386 -1.04 15.95 -13.41
CA VAL A 386 -1.38 14.59 -13.83
C VAL A 386 -1.55 14.49 -15.34
N MET A 387 -2.33 15.38 -15.94
CA MET A 387 -2.57 15.40 -17.37
C MET A 387 -1.30 15.67 -18.16
N TRP A 388 -0.50 16.64 -17.71
CA TRP A 388 0.81 16.92 -18.30
C TRP A 388 1.79 15.76 -18.12
N GLY A 389 1.77 15.08 -16.97
CA GLY A 389 2.57 13.90 -16.70
C GLY A 389 2.25 12.73 -17.64
N ALA A 390 0.97 12.50 -17.95
CA ALA A 390 0.55 11.50 -18.92
C ALA A 390 1.08 11.81 -20.33
N LEU A 391 1.01 13.08 -20.76
CA LEU A 391 1.58 13.50 -22.04
C LEU A 391 3.11 13.40 -22.05
N LEU A 392 3.79 13.74 -20.96
CA LEU A 392 5.25 13.60 -20.83
C LEU A 392 5.70 12.14 -20.94
N ALA A 393 4.96 11.22 -20.30
CA ALA A 393 5.21 9.77 -20.43
C ALA A 393 5.04 9.30 -21.88
N ALA A 394 4.01 9.79 -22.58
CA ALA A 394 3.83 9.51 -24.00
C ALA A 394 4.97 10.08 -24.85
N CYS A 395 5.44 11.30 -24.55
CA CYS A 395 6.58 11.90 -25.24
C CYS A 395 7.85 11.06 -25.06
N LYS A 396 8.10 10.56 -23.84
CA LYS A 396 9.23 9.65 -23.56
C LYS A 396 9.12 8.37 -24.40
N ASN A 397 7.97 7.70 -24.37
CA ASN A 397 7.77 6.43 -25.06
C ASN A 397 7.86 6.54 -26.59
N HIS A 398 7.52 7.70 -27.16
CA HIS A 398 7.53 7.95 -28.61
C HIS A 398 8.67 8.86 -29.07
N GLY A 399 9.63 9.18 -28.20
CA GLY A 399 10.81 10.00 -28.53
C GLY A 399 10.52 11.46 -28.93
N ASN A 400 9.37 12.04 -28.56
CA ASN A 400 8.99 13.39 -28.96
C ASN A 400 9.53 14.46 -27.99
N ILE A 401 10.77 14.90 -28.23
CA ILE A 401 11.50 15.80 -27.33
C ILE A 401 10.92 17.23 -27.34
N GLU A 402 10.49 17.73 -28.50
CA GLU A 402 9.98 19.10 -28.61
C GLU A 402 8.72 19.33 -27.77
N VAL A 403 7.80 18.36 -27.79
CA VAL A 403 6.60 18.41 -26.95
C VAL A 403 6.99 18.23 -25.47
N ALA A 404 7.90 17.31 -25.16
CA ALA A 404 8.38 17.10 -23.78
C ALA A 404 8.95 18.37 -23.15
N GLU A 405 9.76 19.15 -23.89
CA GLU A 405 10.31 20.42 -23.41
C GLU A 405 9.22 21.45 -23.06
N ARG A 406 8.12 21.51 -23.84
CA ARG A 406 6.97 22.38 -23.55
C ARG A 406 6.20 21.89 -22.33
N VAL A 407 5.94 20.59 -22.25
CA VAL A 407 5.19 19.96 -21.14
C VAL A 407 5.91 20.13 -19.80
N VAL A 408 7.24 19.96 -19.77
CA VAL A 408 8.05 20.14 -18.56
C VAL A 408 7.95 21.58 -18.03
N LYS A 409 7.93 22.58 -18.90
CA LYS A 409 7.75 23.99 -18.50
C LYS A 409 6.39 24.22 -17.84
N GLU A 410 5.32 23.63 -18.38
CA GLU A 410 3.97 23.72 -17.80
C GLU A 410 3.89 23.02 -16.42
N ILE A 411 4.51 21.85 -16.24
CA ILE A 411 4.52 21.14 -14.95
C ILE A 411 5.24 21.98 -13.88
N ILE A 412 6.42 22.54 -14.21
CA ILE A 412 7.19 23.37 -13.26
C ILE A 412 6.46 24.67 -12.91
N ALA A 413 5.69 25.24 -13.84
CA ALA A 413 4.85 26.40 -13.56
C ALA A 413 3.70 26.09 -12.58
N LEU A 414 3.23 24.84 -12.53
CA LEU A 414 2.20 24.39 -11.58
C LEU A 414 2.81 23.95 -10.24
N GLU A 415 3.88 23.17 -10.28
CA GLU A 415 4.59 22.63 -9.12
C GLU A 415 6.11 22.86 -9.26
N PRO A 416 6.64 23.97 -8.69
CA PRO A 416 8.05 24.30 -8.78
C PRO A 416 8.99 23.24 -8.18
N ASN A 417 8.48 22.43 -7.25
CA ASN A 417 9.24 21.40 -6.54
C ASN A 417 9.18 20.00 -7.21
N ASN A 418 8.56 19.88 -8.40
CA ASN A 418 8.43 18.59 -9.08
C ASN A 418 9.72 18.22 -9.85
N HIS A 419 10.76 17.87 -9.11
CA HIS A 419 12.11 17.68 -9.64
C HIS A 419 12.28 16.41 -10.50
N GLY A 420 11.33 15.47 -10.44
CA GLY A 420 11.35 14.24 -11.23
C GLY A 420 11.26 14.46 -12.74
N VAL A 421 10.64 15.56 -13.18
CA VAL A 421 10.47 15.87 -14.61
C VAL A 421 11.80 16.15 -15.31
N TYR A 422 12.79 16.69 -14.60
CA TYR A 422 14.13 16.94 -15.14
C TYR A 422 14.90 15.63 -15.39
N VAL A 423 14.65 14.60 -14.59
CA VAL A 423 15.23 13.27 -14.80
C VAL A 423 14.68 12.65 -16.10
N VAL A 424 13.37 12.74 -16.30
CA VAL A 424 12.71 12.22 -17.51
C VAL A 424 13.25 12.93 -18.75
N LEU A 425 13.32 14.27 -18.73
CA LEU A 425 13.84 15.05 -19.85
C LEU A 425 15.36 14.80 -20.08
N SER A 426 16.15 14.65 -19.01
CA SER A 426 17.58 14.30 -19.13
C SER A 426 17.79 12.95 -19.80
N ASN A 427 16.94 11.96 -19.50
CA ASN A 427 17.03 10.65 -20.12
C ASN A 427 16.66 10.71 -21.60
N MET A 428 15.60 11.47 -21.95
CA MET A 428 15.22 11.69 -23.36
C MET A 428 16.31 12.40 -24.17
N TYR A 429 17.02 13.38 -23.59
CA TYR A 429 18.17 14.00 -24.27
C TYR A 429 19.34 13.04 -24.45
N ALA A 430 19.60 12.18 -23.47
CA ALA A 430 20.66 11.17 -23.58
C ALA A 430 20.33 10.12 -24.66
N GLU A 431 19.08 9.67 -24.73
CA GLU A 431 18.59 8.74 -25.77
C GLU A 431 18.68 9.34 -27.19
N ALA A 432 18.62 10.67 -27.33
CA ALA A 432 18.77 11.38 -28.60
C ALA A 432 20.17 12.00 -28.81
N GLU A 433 21.18 11.57 -28.04
CA GLU A 433 22.59 11.98 -28.16
C GLU A 433 22.86 13.50 -27.98
N ARG A 434 21.92 14.23 -27.36
CA ARG A 434 22.04 15.68 -27.07
C ARG A 434 22.78 15.93 -25.74
N TRP A 435 24.07 15.58 -25.68
CA TRP A 435 24.89 15.62 -24.45
C TRP A 435 25.10 17.02 -23.84
N GLU A 436 25.12 18.06 -24.66
CA GLU A 436 25.19 19.46 -24.19
C GLU A 436 23.96 19.83 -23.34
N ASP A 437 22.78 19.41 -23.79
CA ASP A 437 21.51 19.65 -23.10
C ASP A 437 21.43 18.87 -21.79
N VAL A 438 21.94 17.64 -21.76
CA VAL A 438 22.07 16.83 -20.52
C VAL A 438 22.95 17.55 -19.50
N THR A 439 24.08 18.10 -19.94
CA THR A 439 25.04 18.78 -19.06
C THR A 439 24.44 20.05 -18.48
N ARG A 440 23.76 20.84 -19.32
CA ARG A 440 23.01 22.03 -18.91
C ARG A 440 21.92 21.67 -17.90
N LEU A 441 21.11 20.64 -18.16
CA LEU A 441 20.03 20.24 -17.26
C LEU A 441 20.55 19.72 -15.92
N ARG A 442 21.63 18.92 -15.92
CA ARG A 442 22.29 18.43 -14.70
C ARG A 442 22.92 19.57 -13.88
N SER A 443 23.41 20.65 -14.51
CA SER A 443 23.87 21.83 -13.77
C SER A 443 22.73 22.55 -13.04
N VAL A 444 21.56 22.68 -13.66
CA VAL A 444 20.35 23.24 -13.03
C VAL A 444 19.92 22.35 -11.85
N MET A 445 19.99 21.02 -12.02
CA MET A 445 19.70 20.08 -10.94
C MET A 445 20.69 20.17 -9.76
N LYS A 446 21.98 20.38 -10.04
CA LYS A 446 23.02 20.56 -9.00
C LYS A 446 22.87 21.87 -8.24
N GLN A 447 22.59 22.97 -8.94
CA GLN A 447 22.38 24.28 -8.32
C GLN A 447 21.13 24.31 -7.43
N GLY A 448 20.09 23.53 -7.78
CA GLY A 448 18.87 23.41 -7.00
C GLY A 448 18.93 22.51 -5.75
N LYS A 449 20.09 21.90 -5.41
CA LYS A 449 20.23 20.90 -4.32
C LYS A 449 19.23 19.72 -4.42
N LEU A 450 19.01 19.20 -5.63
CA LEU A 450 17.99 18.19 -5.88
C LEU A 450 18.48 16.78 -5.49
N LYS A 451 17.79 16.12 -4.55
CA LYS A 451 18.00 14.70 -4.24
C LYS A 451 17.15 13.82 -5.16
N LYS A 452 17.75 12.77 -5.74
CA LYS A 452 17.05 11.72 -6.50
C LYS A 452 16.22 10.91 -5.51
N THR A 453 14.90 10.92 -5.64
CA THR A 453 14.01 10.05 -4.86
C THR A 453 14.07 8.62 -5.42
N PRO A 454 14.50 7.61 -4.64
CA PRO A 454 14.44 6.21 -5.06
C PRO A 454 12.99 5.78 -5.27
N GLY A 455 12.74 5.01 -6.33
CA GLY A 455 11.45 4.33 -6.51
C GLY A 455 11.43 3.08 -5.64
N TRP A 456 10.32 2.85 -4.95
CA TRP A 456 10.13 1.67 -4.10
C TRP A 456 8.91 0.87 -4.61
N SER A 457 8.96 -0.45 -4.44
CA SER A 457 7.85 -1.35 -4.66
C SER A 457 7.72 -2.28 -3.45
N LEU A 458 6.57 -2.24 -2.78
CA LEU A 458 6.26 -3.12 -1.65
C LEU A 458 5.69 -4.45 -2.18
N VAL A 459 6.26 -5.57 -1.72
CA VAL A 459 5.72 -6.93 -1.90
C VAL A 459 5.20 -7.36 -0.53
N ASP A 460 3.91 -7.73 -0.44
CA ASP A 460 3.25 -8.10 0.82
C ASP A 460 3.11 -9.64 0.89
N GLU A 461 3.50 -10.23 2.02
CA GLU A 461 3.69 -11.69 2.24
C GLU A 461 2.39 -12.44 2.59
N SER A 462 1.39 -12.41 1.71
CA SER A 462 0.29 -13.39 1.79
C SER A 462 -0.14 -13.82 0.39
N THR A 463 -0.31 -15.13 0.24
CA THR A 463 -0.51 -15.85 -1.02
C THR A 463 -1.65 -15.32 -1.89
N TYR A 464 -1.32 -14.45 -2.85
CA TYR A 464 -1.85 -14.42 -4.22
C TYR A 464 -0.77 -13.80 -5.11
N VAL A 465 -0.21 -14.57 -6.05
CA VAL A 465 0.57 -13.99 -7.14
C VAL A 465 -0.39 -13.17 -7.99
N THR A 466 -0.59 -11.90 -7.63
CA THR A 466 -0.96 -10.88 -8.60
C THR A 466 0.32 -10.49 -9.30
N HIS A 467 0.47 -10.87 -10.57
CA HIS A 467 1.45 -10.23 -11.42
C HIS A 467 1.11 -8.73 -11.49
N ARG A 468 1.69 -7.90 -10.62
CA ARG A 468 1.81 -6.47 -10.89
C ARG A 468 2.88 -6.29 -11.96
N ARG A 469 2.49 -6.52 -13.21
CA ARG A 469 3.11 -5.76 -14.29
C ARG A 469 2.73 -4.31 -14.04
N PHE A 470 3.69 -3.48 -13.64
CA PHE A 470 3.61 -2.06 -13.97
C PHE A 470 3.68 -1.95 -15.50
N SER A 471 2.55 -2.16 -16.16
CA SER A 471 2.36 -1.58 -17.48
C SER A 471 2.35 -0.09 -17.27
N SER A 472 3.29 0.62 -17.87
CA SER A 472 3.30 2.07 -17.90
C SER A 472 1.91 2.63 -18.25
N SER A 473 1.43 3.49 -17.36
CA SER A 473 0.35 4.48 -17.47
C SER A 473 -1.08 4.15 -16.95
N LEU A 474 -1.62 5.17 -16.27
CA LEU A 474 -3.00 5.44 -15.82
C LEU A 474 -3.59 4.77 -14.56
N SER A 475 -3.22 5.34 -13.40
CA SER A 475 -4.15 5.64 -12.29
C SER A 475 -3.72 6.92 -11.56
N MET A 476 -3.47 7.99 -12.31
CA MET A 476 -2.80 9.16 -11.74
C MET A 476 -3.76 10.16 -11.05
N LYS A 477 -5.03 9.78 -10.78
CA LYS A 477 -5.98 10.62 -10.00
C LYS A 477 -6.64 9.98 -8.79
N MET A 478 -6.38 8.71 -8.51
CA MET A 478 -6.78 8.09 -7.23
C MET A 478 -5.57 7.78 -6.32
N GLN A 479 -4.36 8.09 -6.78
CA GLN A 479 -3.10 7.92 -6.06
C GLN A 479 -2.39 9.24 -5.68
N LEU A 480 -2.91 10.41 -6.10
CA LEU A 480 -2.23 11.70 -5.84
C LEU A 480 -2.48 12.27 -4.44
N GLU A 481 -3.57 11.89 -3.75
CA GLU A 481 -3.72 12.18 -2.31
C GLU A 481 -2.91 11.19 -1.45
N ILE A 482 -2.49 10.05 -2.01
CA ILE A 482 -1.72 9.02 -1.32
C ILE A 482 -0.23 9.40 -1.24
N LEU A 483 0.34 10.05 -2.26
CA LEU A 483 1.76 10.44 -2.22
C LEU A 483 2.06 11.66 -1.33
N LEU A 484 1.14 12.64 -1.26
CA LEU A 484 1.38 13.90 -0.52
C LEU A 484 1.16 13.77 1.00
N VAL A 485 0.36 12.80 1.46
CA VAL A 485 0.17 12.54 2.90
C VAL A 485 1.13 11.46 3.42
N GLN A 486 1.60 10.53 2.58
CA GLN A 486 2.64 9.56 2.95
C GLN A 486 4.04 10.21 3.04
N VAL A 487 4.34 11.25 2.25
CA VAL A 487 5.62 11.98 2.32
C VAL A 487 5.74 12.87 3.57
N LEU A 488 4.64 13.14 4.29
CA LEU A 488 4.66 13.95 5.51
C LEU A 488 4.51 13.14 6.81
N PHE A 489 4.23 11.84 6.76
CA PHE A 489 4.10 10.99 7.97
C PHE A 489 4.88 9.66 7.96
N ALA A 490 5.68 9.36 6.95
CA ALA A 490 6.63 8.23 6.96
C ALA A 490 8.07 8.65 7.29
N GLY A 491 8.25 9.59 8.22
CA GLY A 491 9.49 9.69 8.96
C GLY A 491 9.44 8.65 10.08
N LEU A 492 10.28 7.62 9.99
CA LEU A 492 10.43 6.46 10.89
C LEU A 492 9.67 5.19 10.46
N ALA A 493 10.20 4.49 9.46
CA ALA A 493 10.38 3.03 9.47
C ALA A 493 10.93 2.55 8.10
N SER A 494 12.25 2.70 7.90
CA SER A 494 13.01 1.91 6.92
C SER A 494 14.10 1.16 7.69
N ALA A 495 13.77 -0.01 8.20
CA ALA A 495 14.70 -0.89 8.91
C ALA A 495 15.58 -1.68 7.93
N ALA A 496 16.31 -0.98 7.05
CA ALA A 496 17.35 -1.56 6.20
C ALA A 496 18.71 -0.85 6.38
N ASP A 497 18.74 0.44 6.75
CA ASP A 497 20.00 1.17 6.94
C ASP A 497 20.35 1.29 8.43
N ILE A 498 20.61 0.16 9.07
CA ILE A 498 21.18 0.16 10.42
C ILE A 498 22.71 0.28 10.35
N LEU A 499 23.34 -0.36 9.36
CA LEU A 499 24.78 -0.27 9.12
C LEU A 499 25.10 1.01 8.33
N GLN A 500 26.06 1.81 8.80
CA GLN A 500 26.57 2.94 8.03
C GLN A 500 27.64 2.45 7.06
N ASN A 501 27.47 2.73 5.77
CA ASN A 501 28.35 2.29 4.67
C ASN A 501 28.49 0.75 4.56
N PRO A 502 27.39 0.01 4.35
CA PRO A 502 27.36 -1.46 4.33
C PRO A 502 28.10 -2.12 3.16
N ASP A 503 28.28 -1.41 2.05
CA ASP A 503 28.93 -1.88 0.82
C ASP A 503 30.37 -1.36 0.66
N PHE A 504 30.88 -0.63 1.66
CA PHE A 504 32.19 0.01 1.66
C PHE A 504 32.48 0.93 0.44
N GLU A 505 31.45 1.34 -0.30
CA GLU A 505 31.63 2.13 -1.53
C GLU A 505 31.89 3.62 -1.27
N SER A 506 31.58 4.11 -0.07
CA SER A 506 31.98 5.46 0.34
C SER A 506 33.47 5.48 0.72
N PRO A 507 34.31 6.28 0.04
CA PRO A 507 35.74 6.29 0.31
C PRO A 507 36.05 6.83 1.70
N PRO A 508 37.16 6.37 2.32
CA PRO A 508 37.65 6.95 3.57
C PRO A 508 37.78 8.47 3.54
N THR A 509 37.48 9.12 4.65
CA THR A 509 37.63 10.57 4.80
C THR A 509 39.09 10.99 4.58
N ASN A 510 39.34 12.13 3.92
CA ASN A 510 40.68 12.68 3.61
C ASN A 510 41.57 11.87 2.64
N LEU A 511 41.02 10.93 1.88
CA LEU A 511 41.75 10.28 0.80
C LEU A 511 42.07 11.26 -0.34
N THR A 512 43.35 11.37 -0.71
CA THR A 512 43.75 12.05 -1.95
C THR A 512 43.37 11.14 -3.14
N PRO A 513 42.75 11.67 -4.21
CA PRO A 513 42.30 10.87 -5.35
C PRO A 513 43.49 10.43 -6.20
N ASN A 514 44.29 9.50 -5.70
CA ASN A 514 45.40 8.91 -6.45
C ASN A 514 45.04 7.48 -6.85
N ARG A 515 44.73 7.28 -8.15
CA ARG A 515 44.20 6.02 -8.71
C ARG A 515 45.24 4.90 -8.87
N SER A 516 46.49 5.12 -8.49
CA SER A 516 47.61 4.24 -8.83
C SER A 516 47.91 3.13 -7.80
N THR A 517 47.35 3.19 -6.59
CA THR A 517 47.58 2.18 -5.54
C THR A 517 46.26 1.48 -5.20
N PRO A 518 46.10 0.18 -5.52
CA PRO A 518 44.85 -0.55 -5.32
C PRO A 518 44.55 -0.88 -3.85
N PHE A 519 45.56 -0.84 -2.98
CA PHE A 519 45.39 -1.04 -1.54
C PHE A 519 45.79 0.24 -0.81
N VAL A 520 44.91 0.73 0.07
CA VAL A 520 45.15 1.89 0.92
C VAL A 520 45.07 1.45 2.37
N LEU A 521 46.19 1.53 3.09
CA LEU A 521 46.21 1.26 4.53
C LEU A 521 45.39 2.33 5.28
N LEU A 522 44.44 1.89 6.09
CA LEU A 522 43.65 2.76 6.95
C LEU A 522 44.44 3.11 8.22
N ASN A 523 44.33 4.36 8.66
CA ASN A 523 44.97 4.87 9.87
C ASN A 523 44.11 5.96 10.52
N GLY A 524 44.56 6.54 11.63
CA GLY A 524 43.79 7.57 12.36
C GLY A 524 43.39 8.80 11.53
N ASN A 525 43.99 9.05 10.37
CA ASN A 525 43.66 10.19 9.50
C ASN A 525 42.64 9.86 8.41
N ASN A 526 42.53 8.58 8.02
CA ASN A 526 41.66 8.10 6.94
C ASN A 526 40.80 6.95 7.45
N THR A 527 39.55 7.24 7.83
CA THR A 527 38.62 6.26 8.41
C THR A 527 37.44 5.98 7.49
N ILE A 528 36.93 4.76 7.52
CA ILE A 528 35.70 4.36 6.82
C ILE A 528 34.51 5.01 7.55
N PRO A 529 33.59 5.68 6.83
CA PRO A 529 32.41 6.28 7.46
C PRO A 529 31.62 5.27 8.29
N GLY A 530 31.47 5.55 9.59
CA GLY A 530 30.65 4.75 10.51
C GLY A 530 31.30 3.49 11.08
N TRP A 531 32.57 3.21 10.77
CA TRP A 531 33.31 2.06 11.30
C TRP A 531 34.52 2.51 12.11
N THR A 532 34.80 1.79 13.20
CA THR A 532 36.10 1.85 13.89
C THR A 532 36.91 0.63 13.49
N PHE A 533 38.24 0.73 13.57
CA PHE A 533 39.11 -0.39 13.24
C PHE A 533 40.34 -0.44 14.14
N GLU A 534 40.87 -1.65 14.32
CA GLU A 534 42.06 -1.97 15.08
C GLU A 534 42.96 -2.89 14.24
N GLY A 535 44.28 -2.78 14.42
CA GLY A 535 45.26 -3.53 13.63
C GLY A 535 45.36 -3.09 12.17
N THR A 536 45.81 -4.00 11.30
CA THR A 536 46.06 -3.69 9.88
C THR A 536 44.82 -3.93 9.03
N VAL A 537 44.20 -2.83 8.57
CA VAL A 537 43.02 -2.83 7.70
C VAL A 537 43.30 -2.03 6.43
N GLN A 538 42.98 -2.60 5.27
CA GLN A 538 43.21 -1.98 3.98
C GLN A 538 41.90 -1.73 3.24
N TYR A 539 41.73 -0.52 2.71
CA TYR A 539 40.70 -0.19 1.73
C TYR A 539 41.19 -0.59 0.34
N VAL A 540 40.48 -1.51 -0.29
CA VAL A 540 40.81 -2.08 -1.59
C VAL A 540 40.00 -1.37 -2.66
N THR A 541 40.64 -1.03 -3.77
CA THR A 541 40.01 -0.49 -4.98
C THR A 541 40.27 -1.44 -6.13
N ALA A 542 39.25 -1.65 -6.97
CA ALA A 542 39.30 -2.55 -8.10
C ALA A 542 40.46 -2.21 -9.03
N SER A 543 41.18 -3.24 -9.46
CA SER A 543 42.35 -3.11 -10.32
C SER A 543 42.50 -4.31 -11.24
N GLN A 544 43.53 -4.33 -12.08
CA GLN A 544 43.79 -5.48 -12.96
C GLN A 544 44.12 -6.77 -12.19
N THR A 545 44.55 -6.66 -10.92
CA THR A 545 44.95 -7.78 -10.07
C THR A 545 43.87 -8.28 -9.12
N ILE A 546 42.84 -7.49 -8.82
CA ILE A 546 41.68 -7.88 -7.99
C ILE A 546 40.41 -7.36 -8.66
N ARG A 547 39.52 -8.29 -9.03
CA ARG A 547 38.17 -7.96 -9.52
C ARG A 547 37.21 -7.89 -8.33
N LEU A 548 36.83 -6.67 -7.97
CA LEU A 548 35.76 -6.42 -7.00
C LEU A 548 34.41 -6.30 -7.72
N PRO A 549 33.29 -6.71 -7.09
CA PRO A 549 31.94 -6.46 -7.59
C PRO A 549 31.62 -4.95 -7.66
N ASP A 550 30.59 -4.58 -8.42
CA ASP A 550 29.98 -3.24 -8.45
C ASP A 550 30.94 -2.03 -8.67
N ASN A 551 30.91 -0.99 -7.82
CA ASN A 551 31.67 0.26 -8.04
C ASN A 551 33.17 0.08 -7.71
N GLY A 552 33.53 -1.09 -7.18
CA GLY A 552 34.89 -1.59 -7.14
C GLY A 552 35.64 -1.22 -5.89
N HIS A 553 35.02 -1.27 -4.70
CA HIS A 553 35.70 -1.03 -3.43
C HIS A 553 35.33 -2.04 -2.35
N ALA A 554 36.31 -2.44 -1.53
CA ALA A 554 36.14 -3.45 -0.49
C ALA A 554 37.11 -3.23 0.68
N ILE A 555 37.00 -4.02 1.74
CA ILE A 555 37.90 -4.02 2.90
C ILE A 555 38.67 -5.33 3.00
N GLN A 556 39.98 -5.26 3.20
CA GLN A 556 40.82 -6.42 3.48
C GLN A 556 41.33 -6.35 4.93
N LEU A 557 41.17 -7.44 5.67
CA LEU A 557 41.57 -7.55 7.09
C LEU A 557 42.80 -8.43 7.26
N ALA A 558 43.93 -7.85 7.67
CA ALA A 558 45.11 -8.62 8.02
C ALA A 558 44.89 -9.51 9.25
N GLN A 559 45.90 -10.29 9.62
CA GLN A 559 45.84 -11.21 10.77
C GLN A 559 45.44 -10.52 12.09
N ASP A 560 45.87 -9.28 12.31
CA ASP A 560 45.52 -8.45 13.45
C ASP A 560 44.35 -7.48 13.16
N GLY A 561 43.83 -7.49 11.94
CA GLY A 561 42.83 -6.56 11.43
C GLY A 561 41.43 -6.85 11.98
N ARG A 562 40.79 -5.80 12.50
CA ARG A 562 39.45 -5.83 13.08
C ARG A 562 38.70 -4.55 12.73
N ILE A 563 37.42 -4.69 12.38
CA ILE A 563 36.48 -3.58 12.16
C ILE A 563 35.27 -3.74 13.09
N ASN A 564 34.78 -2.63 13.64
CA ASN A 564 33.63 -2.61 14.54
C ASN A 564 32.64 -1.51 14.16
N GLN A 565 31.35 -1.78 14.35
CA GLN A 565 30.29 -0.79 14.21
C GLN A 565 29.21 -1.02 15.26
N THR A 566 28.75 0.07 15.89
CA THR A 566 27.68 0.02 16.89
C THR A 566 26.44 0.73 16.34
N PHE A 567 25.28 0.09 16.48
CA PHE A 567 24.01 0.59 15.99
C PHE A 567 22.86 0.23 16.93
N ALA A 568 21.72 0.91 16.84
CA ALA A 568 20.56 0.70 17.71
C ALA A 568 19.53 -0.22 17.05
N ALA A 569 18.91 -1.10 17.85
CA ALA A 569 17.85 -1.98 17.42
C ALA A 569 16.54 -1.21 17.09
N ASN A 570 15.95 -1.50 15.93
CA ASN A 570 14.76 -0.84 15.41
C ASN A 570 13.46 -1.60 15.74
N GLY A 571 13.06 -1.56 17.01
CA GLY A 571 11.77 -2.08 17.48
C GLY A 571 11.90 -3.25 18.45
N ASP A 572 10.80 -3.57 19.12
CA ASP A 572 10.78 -4.56 20.19
C ASP A 572 10.86 -6.00 19.66
N ASP A 573 11.81 -6.75 20.23
CA ASP A 573 11.85 -8.21 20.23
C ASP A 573 12.15 -8.85 18.86
N LEU A 574 12.98 -8.17 18.05
CA LEU A 574 13.36 -8.55 16.69
C LEU A 574 14.60 -9.45 16.65
N ILE A 575 14.61 -10.40 15.72
CA ILE A 575 15.75 -11.24 15.34
C ILE A 575 16.55 -10.51 14.27
N TYR A 576 17.88 -10.48 14.42
CA TYR A 576 18.81 -9.87 13.48
C TYR A 576 19.70 -10.93 12.82
N ILE A 577 19.71 -10.94 11.48
CA ILE A 577 20.54 -11.84 10.67
C ILE A 577 21.44 -10.99 9.77
N LEU A 578 22.76 -11.19 9.88
CA LEU A 578 23.77 -10.58 9.03
C LEU A 578 24.03 -11.48 7.81
N THR A 579 24.02 -10.89 6.63
CA THR A 579 24.54 -11.51 5.40
C THR A 579 25.79 -10.78 4.98
N LEU A 580 26.86 -11.49 4.63
CA LEU A 580 28.14 -10.88 4.26
C LEU A 580 28.78 -11.59 3.06
N THR A 581 29.43 -10.85 2.16
CA THR A 581 30.23 -11.40 1.06
C THR A 581 31.71 -11.40 1.37
N LEU A 582 32.36 -12.54 1.12
CA LEU A 582 33.78 -12.74 1.31
C LEU A 582 34.46 -13.28 0.06
N ALA A 583 35.70 -12.86 -0.13
CA ALA A 583 36.60 -13.45 -1.13
C ALA A 583 38.02 -13.63 -0.54
N PRO A 584 38.80 -14.60 -1.06
CA PRO A 584 40.22 -14.72 -0.73
C PRO A 584 41.02 -13.54 -1.32
N GLY A 585 42.02 -13.05 -0.58
CA GLY A 585 42.73 -11.80 -0.87
C GLY A 585 43.71 -11.76 -2.05
N GLY A 586 43.89 -12.83 -2.82
CA GLY A 586 44.86 -12.87 -3.90
C GLY A 586 44.86 -14.16 -4.72
N GLN A 587 45.43 -14.10 -5.92
CA GLN A 587 45.37 -15.17 -6.93
C GLN A 587 46.18 -16.43 -6.58
N ASN A 588 47.16 -16.35 -5.67
CA ASN A 588 48.12 -17.44 -5.37
C ASN A 588 48.21 -17.79 -3.87
N CYS A 589 47.09 -17.67 -3.16
CA CYS A 589 47.04 -17.98 -1.74
C CYS A 589 46.80 -19.49 -1.54
N SER A 590 47.52 -20.11 -0.60
CA SER A 590 47.48 -21.56 -0.36
C SER A 590 46.90 -21.93 1.00
N ALA A 591 46.77 -20.94 1.91
CA ALA A 591 46.25 -21.12 3.26
C ALA A 591 44.78 -20.71 3.35
N ASN A 592 44.00 -21.43 4.16
CA ASN A 592 42.62 -21.05 4.45
C ASN A 592 42.61 -19.74 5.25
N ALA A 593 41.79 -18.79 4.83
CA ALA A 593 41.53 -17.57 5.57
C ALA A 593 40.29 -17.76 6.46
N ASN A 594 40.41 -17.42 7.74
CA ASN A 594 39.28 -17.49 8.67
C ASN A 594 38.86 -16.08 9.07
N LEU A 595 37.55 -15.84 9.07
CA LEU A 595 36.95 -14.60 9.52
C LEU A 595 35.98 -14.88 10.66
N VAL A 596 35.98 -14.03 11.68
CA VAL A 596 35.04 -14.10 12.79
C VAL A 596 34.14 -12.88 12.74
N ALA A 597 32.82 -13.10 12.71
CA ALA A 597 31.84 -12.06 12.97
C ALA A 597 31.20 -12.33 14.33
N SER A 598 31.10 -11.30 15.18
CA SER A 598 30.49 -11.43 16.50
C SER A 598 29.62 -10.24 16.87
N ALA A 599 28.61 -10.53 17.68
CA ALA A 599 27.76 -9.60 18.41
C ALA A 599 27.78 -10.01 19.90
N PRO A 600 27.23 -9.20 20.84
CA PRO A 600 27.32 -9.50 22.28
C PRO A 600 26.97 -10.94 22.68
N ASP A 601 25.99 -11.56 22.01
CA ASP A 601 25.47 -12.89 22.33
C ASP A 601 25.68 -13.95 21.23
N SER A 602 26.44 -13.62 20.18
CA SER A 602 26.67 -14.54 19.05
C SER A 602 28.08 -14.41 18.47
N HIS A 603 28.65 -15.54 18.05
CA HIS A 603 29.93 -15.60 17.36
C HIS A 603 29.85 -16.62 16.21
N GLY A 604 30.31 -16.24 15.03
CA GLY A 604 30.40 -17.09 13.85
C GLY A 604 31.81 -17.06 13.28
N VAL A 605 32.31 -18.24 12.91
CA VAL A 605 33.62 -18.41 12.26
C VAL A 605 33.39 -18.91 10.84
N TYR A 606 33.87 -18.17 9.85
CA TYR A 606 33.79 -18.52 8.43
C TYR A 606 35.17 -18.93 7.95
N SER A 607 35.26 -20.14 7.40
CA SER A 607 36.51 -20.67 6.85
C SER A 607 36.43 -20.67 5.33
N LEU A 608 37.25 -19.86 4.67
CA LEU A 608 37.37 -19.83 3.22
C LEU A 608 38.31 -20.96 2.76
N LYS A 609 37.81 -21.90 1.96
CA LYS A 609 38.64 -22.89 1.27
C LYS A 609 38.92 -22.42 -0.15
N GLN A 610 40.18 -22.16 -0.47
CA GLN A 610 40.54 -21.65 -1.79
C GLN A 610 40.50 -22.75 -2.85
N HIS A 611 39.59 -22.60 -3.82
CA HIS A 611 39.57 -23.41 -5.03
C HIS A 611 40.55 -22.83 -6.05
N TYR A 612 41.61 -23.59 -6.40
CA TYR A 612 42.60 -23.16 -7.41
C TYR A 612 41.91 -22.83 -8.74
N GLY A 613 42.03 -21.56 -9.19
CA GLY A 613 41.64 -21.13 -10.54
C GLY A 613 40.31 -20.38 -10.66
N LYS A 614 39.60 -20.05 -9.57
CA LYS A 614 38.41 -19.18 -9.60
C LYS A 614 38.45 -18.11 -8.50
N GLU A 615 38.24 -16.85 -8.88
CA GLU A 615 37.94 -15.73 -7.96
C GLU A 615 36.42 -15.67 -7.76
N THR A 616 35.86 -16.47 -6.85
CA THR A 616 34.42 -16.46 -6.55
C THR A 616 34.16 -15.82 -5.19
N TRP A 617 33.22 -14.87 -5.15
CA TRP A 617 32.70 -14.28 -3.93
C TRP A 617 31.68 -15.23 -3.32
N GLU A 618 31.85 -15.57 -2.05
CA GLU A 618 30.93 -16.42 -1.30
C GLU A 618 30.10 -15.57 -0.34
N SER A 619 28.80 -15.85 -0.26
CA SER A 619 27.88 -15.18 0.67
C SER A 619 27.64 -16.06 1.90
N TYR A 620 27.72 -15.48 3.09
CA TYR A 620 27.48 -16.17 4.36
C TYR A 620 26.36 -15.51 5.14
N GLY A 621 25.54 -16.31 5.81
CA GLY A 621 24.46 -15.85 6.68
C GLY A 621 24.72 -16.18 8.15
N HIS A 622 24.48 -15.22 9.03
CA HIS A 622 24.76 -15.35 10.46
C HIS A 622 23.68 -14.73 11.33
N TYR A 623 23.25 -15.48 12.33
CA TYR A 623 22.37 -14.95 13.38
C TYR A 623 23.19 -14.09 14.34
N LEU A 624 22.84 -12.81 14.47
CA LEU A 624 23.49 -11.91 15.43
C LEU A 624 22.88 -12.06 16.83
N GLY A 625 21.56 -12.19 16.93
CA GLY A 625 20.87 -12.14 18.22
C GLY A 625 19.46 -11.58 18.12
N ARG A 626 18.86 -11.42 19.30
CA ARG A 626 17.53 -10.85 19.50
C ARG A 626 17.65 -9.65 20.43
N TRP A 627 17.11 -8.51 20.02
CA TRP A 627 17.21 -7.27 20.78
C TRP A 627 15.89 -6.52 20.86
N GLY A 628 15.71 -5.81 21.98
CA GLY A 628 14.60 -4.87 22.22
C GLY A 628 14.87 -3.50 21.61
N GLN A 629 13.84 -2.65 21.54
CA GLN A 629 13.99 -1.31 20.97
C GLN A 629 15.09 -0.51 21.69
N ASP A 630 15.90 0.22 20.92
CA ASP A 630 16.96 1.12 21.40
C ASP A 630 18.14 0.41 22.12
N GLU A 631 18.20 -0.93 22.12
CA GLU A 631 19.36 -1.66 22.63
C GLU A 631 20.56 -1.55 21.66
N PRO A 632 21.78 -1.26 22.16
CA PRO A 632 22.96 -1.13 21.31
C PRO A 632 23.50 -2.50 20.89
N ILE A 633 23.60 -2.71 19.59
CA ILE A 633 24.21 -3.89 18.98
C ILE A 633 25.61 -3.51 18.51
N ASN A 634 26.63 -4.20 19.03
CA ASN A 634 28.01 -4.00 18.64
C ASN A 634 28.47 -5.13 17.72
N LEU A 635 28.52 -4.87 16.41
CA LEU A 635 29.03 -5.80 15.42
C LEU A 635 30.55 -5.68 15.32
N VAL A 636 31.23 -6.81 15.46
CA VAL A 636 32.69 -6.95 15.36
C VAL A 636 33.00 -7.94 14.25
N ILE A 637 33.89 -7.57 13.33
CA ILE A 637 34.41 -8.47 12.31
C ILE A 637 35.94 -8.45 12.37
N GLN A 638 36.56 -9.61 12.54
CA GLN A 638 38.01 -9.74 12.71
C GLN A 638 38.57 -10.97 11.98
N SER A 639 39.81 -10.87 11.51
CA SER A 639 40.53 -12.01 10.94
C SER A 639 40.99 -12.99 12.03
N GLN A 640 41.06 -14.28 11.72
CA GLN A 640 41.58 -15.34 12.60
C GLN A 640 42.63 -16.20 11.87
N SER A 641 43.35 -15.59 10.93
CA SER A 641 44.34 -16.30 10.12
C SER A 641 45.55 -16.76 10.96
N THR A 642 45.99 -18.00 10.80
CA THR A 642 47.21 -18.55 11.44
C THR A 642 48.36 -18.56 10.42
N GLU A 643 49.45 -17.87 10.75
CA GLU A 643 50.76 -17.79 10.06
C GLU A 643 50.79 -18.30 8.61
N SER A 644 50.71 -17.38 7.64
CA SER A 644 51.11 -17.64 6.26
C SER A 644 52.42 -16.92 5.96
N ASP A 645 53.42 -17.68 5.52
CA ASP A 645 54.75 -17.24 5.08
C ASP A 645 54.71 -15.91 4.31
N ASP A 646 55.31 -14.84 4.87
CA ASP A 646 55.81 -13.56 4.31
C ASP A 646 55.09 -12.82 3.15
N ASN A 647 53.99 -13.33 2.59
CA ASN A 647 53.28 -12.74 1.46
C ASN A 647 52.00 -12.03 1.95
N SER A 648 52.13 -10.71 2.07
CA SER A 648 51.14 -9.71 2.51
C SER A 648 49.82 -9.58 1.72
N THR A 649 49.42 -10.57 0.92
CA THR A 649 48.27 -10.46 -0.02
C THR A 649 47.18 -11.50 0.19
N CYS A 650 47.22 -12.35 1.22
CA CYS A 650 46.29 -13.50 1.34
C CYS A 650 45.19 -13.35 2.39
N TRP A 651 44.88 -12.11 2.75
CA TRP A 651 43.91 -11.79 3.79
C TRP A 651 42.47 -11.76 3.28
N PRO A 652 41.47 -12.11 4.10
CA PRO A 652 40.07 -12.10 3.70
C PRO A 652 39.62 -10.69 3.26
N VAL A 653 38.91 -10.63 2.14
CA VAL A 653 38.32 -9.41 1.59
C VAL A 653 36.81 -9.45 1.80
N ILE A 654 36.27 -8.35 2.29
CA ILE A 654 34.86 -8.14 2.64
C ILE A 654 34.33 -6.99 1.80
N ASP A 655 33.20 -7.19 1.13
CA ASP A 655 32.66 -6.23 0.16
C ASP A 655 31.31 -5.67 0.61
N MET A 656 30.33 -6.55 0.89
CA MET A 656 28.98 -6.12 1.20
C MET A 656 28.42 -6.80 2.45
N LEU A 657 27.70 -6.03 3.26
CA LEU A 657 27.03 -6.45 4.48
C LEU A 657 25.55 -6.08 4.42
N LEU A 658 24.63 -7.01 4.67
CA LEU A 658 23.20 -6.74 4.79
C LEU A 658 22.68 -7.22 6.13
N LEU A 659 21.84 -6.41 6.76
CA LEU A 659 21.21 -6.75 8.03
C LEU A 659 19.71 -6.89 7.84
N LYS A 660 19.18 -8.08 8.11
CA LYS A 660 17.75 -8.38 8.05
C LYS A 660 17.17 -8.50 9.45
N SER A 661 16.15 -7.70 9.74
CA SER A 661 15.38 -7.78 10.98
C SER A 661 14.04 -8.48 10.74
N SER A 662 13.68 -9.45 11.58
CA SER A 662 12.39 -10.15 11.47
C SER A 662 11.77 -10.41 12.83
N LYS A 663 10.43 -10.46 12.88
CA LYS A 663 9.68 -10.91 14.06
C LYS A 663 9.63 -12.44 14.08
N THR A 664 9.41 -13.01 15.26
CA THR A 664 9.12 -14.43 15.39
C THR A 664 7.87 -14.79 14.59
N LEU A 665 7.96 -15.82 13.74
CA LEU A 665 6.83 -16.40 13.02
C LEU A 665 5.63 -16.68 13.94
N VAL A 666 4.45 -16.16 13.57
CA VAL A 666 3.18 -16.47 14.25
C VAL A 666 2.60 -17.74 13.63
N GLN A 667 2.38 -18.77 14.45
CA GLN A 667 1.76 -20.03 14.02
C GLN A 667 0.34 -19.77 13.50
N GLY A 668 0.00 -20.35 12.34
CA GLY A 668 -1.35 -20.28 11.78
C GLY A 668 -2.32 -21.21 12.49
N ASN A 669 -3.64 -20.98 12.31
CA ASN A 669 -4.70 -21.68 13.06
C ASN A 669 -4.70 -23.23 12.93
N ASP A 670 -4.13 -23.80 11.86
CA ASP A 670 -4.16 -25.26 11.59
C ASP A 670 -2.79 -25.89 11.19
N ASN A 671 -1.75 -25.07 11.00
CA ASN A 671 -0.43 -25.52 10.56
C ASN A 671 0.63 -25.16 11.59
N LEU A 672 1.35 -26.16 12.10
CA LEU A 672 2.39 -25.95 13.12
C LEU A 672 3.68 -25.36 12.52
N LEU A 673 3.91 -25.56 11.21
CA LEU A 673 5.03 -25.02 10.44
C LEU A 673 4.52 -24.55 9.06
N LEU A 674 4.85 -23.32 8.66
CA LEU A 674 4.54 -22.79 7.32
C LEU A 674 5.83 -22.72 6.49
N ASN A 675 5.90 -23.50 5.42
CA ASN A 675 7.09 -23.73 4.59
C ASN A 675 8.40 -23.97 5.38
N GLY A 676 8.32 -24.69 6.50
CA GLY A 676 9.46 -24.89 7.39
C GLY A 676 10.14 -23.60 7.84
N GLY A 677 9.49 -22.43 7.78
CA GLY A 677 10.15 -21.15 8.07
C GLY A 677 11.26 -20.75 7.09
N PHE A 678 11.46 -21.46 5.96
CA PHE A 678 12.50 -21.14 4.99
C PHE A 678 12.25 -19.82 4.26
N GLU A 679 11.05 -19.26 4.30
CA GLU A 679 10.78 -17.90 3.79
C GLU A 679 11.52 -16.82 4.60
N PHE A 680 11.96 -17.14 5.82
CA PHE A 680 12.61 -16.22 6.75
C PHE A 680 14.02 -16.71 7.09
N GLY A 681 14.98 -16.39 6.23
CA GLY A 681 16.41 -16.59 6.46
C GLY A 681 17.23 -15.34 6.18
N PRO A 682 18.55 -15.48 5.89
CA PRO A 682 19.40 -14.39 5.42
C PRO A 682 18.83 -13.63 4.22
N ASP A 683 19.36 -12.45 3.94
CA ASP A 683 18.99 -11.70 2.75
C ASP A 683 19.89 -12.09 1.56
N PHE A 684 19.42 -11.86 0.34
CA PHE A 684 20.21 -12.15 -0.87
C PHE A 684 20.86 -10.88 -1.39
N LEU A 685 22.19 -10.88 -1.41
CA LEU A 685 23.00 -9.84 -2.04
C LEU A 685 22.84 -9.93 -3.57
N SER A 686 22.91 -8.81 -4.28
CA SER A 686 22.75 -8.76 -5.75
C SER A 686 23.80 -9.59 -6.51
N ASN A 687 24.93 -9.88 -5.88
CA ASN A 687 26.02 -10.70 -6.39
C ASN A 687 25.99 -12.16 -5.88
N SER A 688 25.01 -12.55 -5.06
CA SER A 688 24.90 -13.90 -4.50
C SER A 688 24.30 -14.89 -5.52
N THR A 689 25.06 -15.20 -6.57
CA THR A 689 24.62 -16.15 -7.61
C THR A 689 24.70 -17.61 -7.20
N GLU A 690 25.45 -17.91 -6.14
CA GLU A 690 25.71 -19.27 -5.65
C GLU A 690 24.96 -19.61 -4.35
N GLY A 691 24.05 -18.73 -3.90
CA GLY A 691 23.30 -18.86 -2.64
C GLY A 691 24.07 -18.39 -1.41
N VAL A 692 23.43 -18.46 -0.24
CA VAL A 692 24.00 -18.04 1.05
C VAL A 692 24.36 -19.27 1.88
N LEU A 693 25.64 -19.43 2.20
CA LEU A 693 26.14 -20.52 3.03
C LEU A 693 25.79 -20.29 4.50
N LEU A 694 25.28 -21.34 5.14
CA LEU A 694 24.93 -21.39 6.54
C LEU A 694 25.78 -22.45 7.24
N GLU A 695 26.56 -22.02 8.22
CA GLU A 695 27.41 -22.88 9.03
C GLU A 695 26.63 -23.58 10.14
N SER A 696 27.29 -24.59 10.74
CA SER A 696 26.68 -25.41 11.79
C SER A 696 26.28 -24.56 12.98
N ALA A 697 25.00 -24.62 13.35
CA ALA A 697 24.42 -23.90 14.47
C ALA A 697 23.79 -24.92 15.44
N PRO A 698 24.39 -25.18 16.62
CA PRO A 698 23.99 -26.28 17.49
C PRO A 698 22.62 -26.08 18.14
N SER A 699 22.10 -24.86 18.15
CA SER A 699 20.74 -24.56 18.60
C SER A 699 19.98 -23.73 17.56
N PRO A 700 18.65 -23.88 17.45
CA PRO A 700 17.82 -23.08 16.54
C PRO A 700 17.77 -21.60 16.91
N ILE A 701 18.10 -21.25 18.16
CA ILE A 701 18.20 -19.85 18.61
C ILE A 701 19.47 -19.21 18.04
N GLN A 702 20.52 -19.99 17.78
CA GLN A 702 21.78 -19.52 17.21
C GLN A 702 21.84 -19.69 15.68
N SER A 703 20.73 -20.10 15.07
CA SER A 703 20.67 -20.40 13.65
C SER A 703 20.17 -19.22 12.85
N ALA A 704 20.73 -19.03 11.66
CA ALA A 704 20.20 -18.07 10.69
C ALA A 704 18.87 -18.53 10.06
N LEU A 705 18.46 -19.78 10.30
CA LEU A 705 17.13 -20.31 9.95
C LEU A 705 16.20 -20.23 11.15
N GLN A 706 15.01 -19.67 10.95
CA GLN A 706 13.99 -19.68 12.01
C GLN A 706 13.53 -21.12 12.30
N GLN A 707 13.56 -21.53 13.57
CA GLN A 707 13.08 -22.83 14.07
C GLN A 707 13.95 -24.06 13.72
N TRP A 708 15.04 -23.90 12.94
CA TRP A 708 15.92 -25.00 12.56
C TRP A 708 17.36 -24.76 13.03
N SER A 709 17.98 -25.76 13.64
CA SER A 709 19.43 -25.86 13.76
C SER A 709 20.00 -26.39 12.45
N VAL A 710 21.20 -25.93 12.12
CA VAL A 710 21.98 -26.42 10.98
C VAL A 710 23.01 -27.40 11.50
N ILE A 711 23.06 -28.59 10.89
CA ILE A 711 24.04 -29.64 11.18
C ILE A 711 25.03 -29.63 10.02
N GLY A 712 26.30 -29.30 10.25
CA GLY A 712 27.27 -29.14 9.16
C GLY A 712 27.04 -27.85 8.36
N THR A 713 27.22 -27.89 7.04
CA THR A 713 27.03 -26.73 6.16
C THR A 713 25.87 -26.97 5.20
N VAL A 714 24.95 -26.01 5.14
CA VAL A 714 23.83 -25.99 4.18
C VAL A 714 23.83 -24.68 3.41
N LYS A 715 23.15 -24.65 2.27
CA LYS A 715 23.03 -23.46 1.42
C LYS A 715 21.56 -23.02 1.38
N TYR A 716 21.34 -21.76 1.70
CA TYR A 716 20.05 -21.09 1.58
C TYR A 716 19.96 -20.46 0.18
N ILE A 717 18.96 -20.85 -0.60
CA ILE A 717 18.83 -20.46 -2.01
C ILE A 717 17.52 -19.74 -2.29
N ASP A 718 17.50 -18.87 -3.30
CA ASP A 718 16.30 -18.15 -3.71
C ASP A 718 15.72 -18.61 -5.06
N SER A 719 14.45 -18.29 -5.25
CA SER A 719 13.70 -18.58 -6.48
C SER A 719 14.13 -17.75 -7.69
N LYS A 720 14.97 -16.72 -7.51
CA LYS A 720 15.47 -15.89 -8.62
C LYS A 720 16.61 -16.59 -9.36
N HIS A 721 17.52 -17.22 -8.61
CA HIS A 721 18.71 -17.86 -9.17
C HIS A 721 18.56 -19.37 -9.30
N PHE A 722 17.76 -20.00 -8.42
CA PHE A 722 17.61 -21.44 -8.34
C PHE A 722 16.16 -21.89 -8.55
N TYR A 723 15.97 -23.18 -8.81
CA TYR A 723 14.66 -23.80 -8.75
C TYR A 723 14.25 -24.00 -7.29
N VAL A 724 13.20 -23.28 -6.87
CA VAL A 724 12.58 -23.41 -5.55
C VAL A 724 11.17 -23.99 -5.72
N PRO A 725 10.85 -25.16 -5.15
CA PRO A 725 9.57 -25.84 -5.35
C PRO A 725 8.35 -25.01 -4.93
N LYS A 726 8.46 -24.20 -3.88
CA LYS A 726 7.38 -23.36 -3.36
C LYS A 726 7.93 -22.17 -2.58
N GLY A 727 7.33 -21.00 -2.79
CA GLY A 727 7.72 -19.79 -2.06
C GLY A 727 9.00 -19.17 -2.61
N ASN A 728 9.70 -18.39 -1.79
CA ASN A 728 10.82 -17.58 -2.25
C ASN A 728 12.18 -18.22 -2.03
N ALA A 729 12.30 -19.13 -1.06
CA ALA A 729 13.59 -19.71 -0.66
C ALA A 729 13.46 -21.15 -0.15
N ALA A 730 14.57 -21.89 -0.27
CA ALA A 730 14.67 -23.28 0.13
C ALA A 730 16.08 -23.61 0.66
N ILE A 731 16.27 -24.83 1.16
CA ILE A 731 17.54 -25.32 1.70
C ILE A 731 18.11 -26.40 0.79
N GLU A 732 19.34 -26.19 0.33
CA GLU A 732 20.15 -27.21 -0.31
C GLU A 732 21.20 -27.75 0.67
N ILE A 733 21.31 -29.08 0.81
CA ILE A 733 22.35 -29.68 1.66
C ILE A 733 23.63 -29.89 0.84
N VAL A 734 24.69 -29.17 1.19
CA VAL A 734 25.94 -29.12 0.39
C VAL A 734 27.15 -29.76 1.08
N SER A 735 26.99 -30.34 2.27
CA SER A 735 28.03 -31.09 2.97
C SER A 735 27.61 -32.52 3.32
N VAL A 736 28.58 -33.43 3.44
CA VAL A 736 28.34 -34.82 3.85
C VAL A 736 27.94 -34.86 5.32
N SER A 737 26.93 -35.67 5.65
CA SER A 737 26.36 -35.75 7.01
C SER A 737 25.84 -34.40 7.53
N ALA A 738 25.43 -33.52 6.61
CA ALA A 738 24.86 -32.23 6.92
C ALA A 738 23.35 -32.23 6.72
N GLY A 739 22.68 -31.20 7.24
CA GLY A 739 21.25 -31.11 7.21
C GLY A 739 20.68 -30.06 8.16
N ILE A 740 19.38 -30.18 8.39
CA ILE A 740 18.63 -29.29 9.27
C ILE A 740 17.82 -30.09 10.27
N GLN A 741 17.64 -29.55 11.48
CA GLN A 741 16.83 -30.16 12.53
C GLN A 741 16.01 -29.10 13.28
N THR A 742 14.74 -29.36 13.58
CA THR A 742 13.90 -28.40 14.32
C THR A 742 14.27 -28.31 15.79
N ALA A 743 14.09 -27.14 16.43
CA ALA A 743 13.91 -27.07 17.89
C ALA A 743 12.65 -27.86 18.22
N THR A 744 12.83 -28.96 18.94
CA THR A 744 11.80 -29.70 19.69
C THR A 744 10.36 -29.23 19.42
N THR A 745 9.62 -29.96 18.58
CA THR A 745 8.20 -29.63 18.37
C THR A 745 7.40 -30.14 19.58
N MET A 746 6.70 -29.24 20.28
CA MET A 746 5.80 -29.58 21.39
C MET A 746 4.53 -30.22 20.82
N LEU A 747 4.61 -31.51 20.53
CA LEU A 747 3.49 -32.30 20.01
C LEU A 747 2.73 -32.96 21.17
N THR A 748 1.45 -33.21 20.96
CA THR A 748 0.61 -33.93 21.92
C THR A 748 0.94 -35.43 21.85
N GLU A 749 1.49 -35.97 22.94
CA GLU A 749 1.84 -37.39 23.05
C GLU A 749 0.70 -38.30 22.56
N GLY A 750 1.04 -39.31 21.76
CA GLY A 750 0.10 -40.29 21.21
C GLY A 750 -0.73 -39.79 20.02
N SER A 751 -0.74 -38.49 19.72
CA SER A 751 -1.44 -37.92 18.57
C SER A 751 -0.69 -38.21 17.25
N ALA A 752 -1.44 -38.42 16.18
CA ALA A 752 -0.89 -38.64 14.84
C ALA A 752 -0.73 -37.31 14.10
N TYR A 753 0.41 -37.16 13.44
CA TYR A 753 0.76 -35.99 12.64
C TYR A 753 1.20 -36.41 11.24
N ASN A 754 0.86 -35.59 10.25
CA ASN A 754 1.32 -35.70 8.87
C ASN A 754 2.41 -34.65 8.63
N LEU A 755 3.59 -35.12 8.26
CA LEU A 755 4.71 -34.30 7.81
C LEU A 755 4.78 -34.37 6.27
N ASP A 756 4.35 -33.29 5.64
CA ASP A 756 4.49 -33.06 4.21
C ASP A 756 5.80 -32.31 3.95
N PHE A 757 6.54 -32.69 2.91
CA PHE A 757 7.77 -32.00 2.51
C PHE A 757 8.09 -32.28 1.04
N THR A 758 8.96 -31.48 0.45
CA THR A 758 9.41 -31.63 -0.92
C THR A 758 10.91 -31.88 -0.95
N LEU A 759 11.34 -32.86 -1.75
CA LEU A 759 12.74 -33.12 -2.04
C LEU A 759 13.02 -32.96 -3.54
N GLY A 760 14.18 -32.42 -3.90
CA GLY A 760 14.47 -32.10 -5.29
C GLY A 760 15.91 -31.71 -5.57
N ASP A 761 16.11 -30.98 -6.67
CA ASP A 761 17.38 -30.36 -7.06
C ASP A 761 17.21 -28.88 -7.44
N ALA A 762 18.25 -28.08 -7.24
CA ALA A 762 18.19 -26.62 -7.30
C ALA A 762 18.33 -26.02 -8.71
N LYS A 763 18.37 -26.84 -9.79
CA LYS A 763 18.67 -26.38 -11.16
C LYS A 763 20.06 -25.70 -11.30
N ASP A 764 21.04 -26.26 -10.62
CA ASP A 764 22.43 -25.78 -10.58
C ASP A 764 23.39 -26.68 -11.39
N ALA A 765 22.84 -27.50 -12.31
CA ALA A 765 23.56 -28.52 -13.07
C ALA A 765 24.22 -29.63 -12.20
N CYS A 766 23.77 -29.79 -10.95
CA CYS A 766 24.21 -30.87 -10.08
C CYS A 766 23.54 -32.20 -10.45
N GLU A 767 24.23 -33.06 -11.18
CA GLU A 767 23.73 -34.40 -11.56
C GLU A 767 24.15 -35.44 -10.52
N GLY A 768 23.24 -36.28 -10.04
CA GLY A 768 23.61 -37.29 -9.04
C GLY A 768 22.42 -38.01 -8.40
N THR A 769 22.70 -38.99 -7.53
CA THR A 769 21.69 -39.64 -6.70
C THR A 769 21.94 -39.29 -5.24
N PHE A 770 20.99 -38.61 -4.61
CA PHE A 770 21.07 -38.17 -3.22
C PHE A 770 20.17 -39.03 -2.33
N VAL A 771 20.58 -39.22 -1.08
CA VAL A 771 19.83 -39.96 -0.06
C VAL A 771 19.64 -39.06 1.15
N VAL A 772 18.40 -38.63 1.35
CA VAL A 772 17.98 -37.80 2.47
C VAL A 772 17.30 -38.69 3.50
N ARG A 773 17.86 -38.75 4.71
CA ARG A 773 17.20 -39.36 5.86
C ARG A 773 16.29 -38.33 6.51
N VAL A 774 15.02 -38.65 6.58
CA VAL A 774 14.00 -37.88 7.31
C VAL A 774 13.71 -38.60 8.61
N GLN A 775 13.90 -37.90 9.73
CA GLN A 775 13.57 -38.39 11.05
C GLN A 775 12.48 -37.49 11.66
N ALA A 776 11.41 -38.10 12.19
CA ALA A 776 10.35 -37.41 12.92
C ALA A 776 9.99 -38.23 14.16
N GLY A 777 10.56 -37.86 15.30
CA GLY A 777 10.43 -38.64 16.54
C GLY A 777 11.10 -40.02 16.40
N SER A 778 10.32 -41.10 16.55
CA SER A 778 10.79 -42.47 16.36
C SER A 778 10.74 -42.94 14.90
N LEU A 779 10.09 -42.19 14.00
CA LEU A 779 10.07 -42.50 12.58
C LEU A 779 11.42 -42.10 11.96
N VAL A 780 12.07 -43.02 11.27
CA VAL A 780 13.27 -42.77 10.46
C VAL A 780 13.06 -43.42 9.10
N GLN A 781 13.10 -42.62 8.03
CA GLN A 781 12.92 -43.10 6.66
C GLN A 781 13.91 -42.41 5.72
N ASN A 782 14.48 -43.18 4.79
CA ASN A 782 15.37 -42.64 3.76
C ASN A 782 14.59 -42.43 2.46
N PHE A 783 14.85 -41.30 1.81
CA PHE A 783 14.29 -40.92 0.51
C PHE A 783 15.42 -40.71 -0.48
N THR A 784 15.26 -41.26 -1.67
CA THR A 784 16.25 -41.15 -2.75
C THR A 784 15.77 -40.12 -3.77
N VAL A 785 16.63 -39.15 -4.08
CA VAL A 785 16.40 -38.12 -5.08
C VAL A 785 17.37 -38.35 -6.24
N GLN A 786 16.84 -38.52 -7.45
CA GLN A 786 17.66 -38.52 -8.66
C GLN A 786 17.65 -37.13 -9.26
N SER A 787 18.82 -36.47 -9.25
CA SER A 787 18.99 -35.15 -9.84
C SER A 787 19.61 -35.23 -11.22
N LEU A 788 18.98 -34.51 -12.15
CA LEU A 788 19.52 -34.23 -13.48
C LEU A 788 20.08 -32.79 -13.56
N GLY A 789 20.08 -32.05 -12.45
CA GLY A 789 20.54 -30.67 -12.37
C GLY A 789 19.66 -29.67 -13.15
N THR A 790 18.46 -30.06 -13.55
CA THR A 790 17.53 -29.25 -14.37
C THR A 790 16.41 -28.58 -13.58
N GLY A 791 16.36 -28.78 -12.26
CA GLY A 791 15.28 -28.34 -11.40
C GLY A 791 14.12 -29.33 -11.41
N SER A 792 14.06 -30.16 -10.39
CA SER A 792 12.97 -31.12 -10.19
C SER A 792 12.61 -31.19 -8.73
N ALA A 793 11.37 -31.57 -8.43
CA ALA A 793 10.89 -31.71 -7.07
C ALA A 793 9.77 -32.73 -6.96
N ILE A 794 9.82 -33.52 -5.89
CA ILE A 794 8.85 -34.57 -5.57
C ILE A 794 8.33 -34.31 -4.16
N LYS A 795 7.01 -34.25 -4.04
CA LYS A 795 6.34 -34.15 -2.74
C LYS A 795 6.28 -35.51 -2.06
N HIS A 796 6.59 -35.51 -0.78
CA HIS A 796 6.52 -36.65 0.11
C HIS A 796 5.64 -36.30 1.31
N SER A 797 4.99 -37.32 1.86
CA SER A 797 4.16 -37.22 3.06
C SER A 797 4.44 -38.42 3.92
N VAL A 798 4.75 -38.21 5.20
CA VAL A 798 4.92 -39.27 6.20
C VAL A 798 4.03 -39.02 7.40
N THR A 799 3.40 -40.07 7.91
CA THR A 799 2.59 -40.00 9.14
C THR A 799 3.35 -40.63 10.28
N PHE A 800 3.44 -39.95 11.42
CA PHE A 800 4.07 -40.46 12.64
C PHE A 800 3.21 -40.14 13.87
N LYS A 801 3.47 -40.84 14.97
CA LYS A 801 2.86 -40.54 16.27
C LYS A 801 3.87 -39.84 17.17
N ALA A 802 3.44 -38.78 17.84
CA ALA A 802 4.29 -38.08 18.80
C ALA A 802 4.58 -38.97 20.03
N GLY A 803 5.84 -39.03 20.45
CA GLY A 803 6.27 -39.77 21.64
C GLY A 803 6.08 -38.98 22.94
N SER A 804 6.46 -39.59 24.08
CA SER A 804 6.49 -38.95 25.40
C SER A 804 7.66 -37.95 25.49
N GLY A 805 7.51 -36.83 24.80
CA GLY A 805 8.44 -35.71 24.87
C GLY A 805 8.69 -35.01 23.54
N SER A 806 9.75 -34.21 23.58
CA SER A 806 10.32 -33.48 22.46
C SER A 806 10.43 -34.33 21.19
N THR A 807 9.67 -33.99 20.14
CA THR A 807 9.74 -34.68 18.85
C THR A 807 10.51 -33.83 17.83
N PRO A 808 11.83 -34.08 17.63
CA PRO A 808 12.58 -33.38 16.61
C PRO A 808 12.22 -33.91 15.22
N ILE A 809 12.19 -33.00 14.24
CA ILE A 809 12.16 -33.32 12.82
C ILE A 809 13.53 -32.99 12.25
N SER A 810 14.16 -33.89 11.52
CA SER A 810 15.43 -33.64 10.86
C SER A 810 15.49 -34.21 9.45
N PHE A 811 16.26 -33.53 8.61
CA PHE A 811 16.58 -33.91 7.24
C PHE A 811 18.10 -33.94 7.13
N ILE A 812 18.69 -35.10 6.90
CA ILE A 812 20.16 -35.28 6.84
C ILE A 812 20.53 -35.98 5.53
N SER A 813 21.45 -35.39 4.76
CA SER A 813 22.03 -36.04 3.58
C SER A 813 23.33 -36.76 3.92
N TYR A 814 23.52 -37.95 3.38
CA TYR A 814 24.76 -38.74 3.53
C TYR A 814 25.66 -38.72 2.30
N ASN A 815 25.19 -38.14 1.21
CA ASN A 815 25.94 -37.99 -0.02
C ASN A 815 25.68 -36.61 -0.63
N ILE A 816 26.73 -36.07 -1.23
CA ILE A 816 26.71 -34.82 -1.98
C ILE A 816 27.43 -35.08 -3.29
N ASN A 817 27.28 -34.16 -4.25
CA ASN A 817 28.07 -34.19 -5.45
C ASN A 817 28.74 -32.83 -5.68
N GLN A 818 29.52 -32.74 -6.75
CA GLN A 818 30.03 -31.48 -7.26
C GLN A 818 29.54 -31.27 -8.68
N THR A 819 29.23 -30.03 -9.02
CA THR A 819 28.99 -29.62 -10.40
C THR A 819 30.28 -29.78 -11.22
N LYS A 820 30.18 -29.72 -12.56
CA LYS A 820 31.36 -29.73 -13.46
C LYS A 820 32.36 -28.61 -13.14
N ASP A 821 31.86 -27.57 -12.49
CA ASP A 821 32.56 -26.37 -12.08
C ASP A 821 33.23 -26.46 -10.69
N GLY A 822 33.12 -27.61 -10.02
CA GLY A 822 33.73 -27.90 -8.72
C GLY A 822 32.94 -27.43 -7.50
N VAL A 823 31.74 -26.89 -7.69
CA VAL A 823 30.89 -26.37 -6.61
C VAL A 823 30.12 -27.52 -5.96
N PHE A 824 30.15 -27.61 -4.63
CA PHE A 824 29.38 -28.61 -3.90
C PHE A 824 27.88 -28.35 -3.98
N CYS A 825 27.14 -29.42 -4.20
CA CYS A 825 25.71 -29.41 -4.43
C CYS A 825 25.07 -30.70 -3.92
N GLY A 826 23.76 -30.68 -3.68
CA GLY A 826 23.06 -31.81 -3.09
C GLY A 826 21.55 -31.70 -3.11
N PRO A 827 20.85 -32.46 -2.25
CA PRO A 827 19.41 -32.50 -2.27
C PRO A 827 18.80 -31.19 -1.75
N LEU A 828 17.80 -30.72 -2.46
CA LEU A 828 16.96 -29.59 -2.10
C LEU A 828 15.82 -30.02 -1.17
N ILE A 829 15.52 -29.22 -0.16
CA ILE A 829 14.41 -29.40 0.79
C ILE A 829 13.55 -28.13 0.81
N ASP A 830 12.25 -28.31 0.66
CA ASP A 830 11.27 -27.21 0.67
C ASP A 830 9.85 -27.71 1.02
N ASP A 831 8.86 -26.83 1.14
CA ASP A 831 7.44 -27.10 1.47
C ASP A 831 7.24 -27.97 2.72
N VAL A 832 8.07 -27.77 3.77
CA VAL A 832 7.98 -28.55 5.01
C VAL A 832 6.76 -28.09 5.83
N VAL A 833 5.72 -28.91 5.90
CA VAL A 833 4.47 -28.60 6.59
C VAL A 833 4.09 -29.73 7.53
N LEU A 834 3.88 -29.39 8.80
CA LEU A 834 3.42 -30.33 9.82
C LEU A 834 1.96 -30.06 10.19
N ARG A 835 1.10 -31.06 10.01
CA ARG A 835 -0.35 -30.98 10.29
C ARG A 835 -0.79 -32.05 11.27
N ALA A 836 -1.71 -31.73 12.16
CA ALA A 836 -2.40 -32.76 12.96
C ALA A 836 -3.29 -33.60 12.03
N SER A 837 -3.22 -34.93 12.14
CA SER A 837 -3.88 -35.81 11.16
C SER A 837 -5.40 -35.73 11.19
N HIS A 838 -6.05 -35.34 12.30
CA HIS A 838 -7.52 -35.18 12.42
C HIS A 838 -7.89 -33.97 13.33
N GLY A 839 -8.85 -33.15 12.89
CA GLY A 839 -9.23 -31.89 13.53
C GLY A 839 -9.71 -32.04 14.97
N PHE A 840 -9.02 -31.37 15.90
CA PHE A 840 -9.55 -31.10 17.22
C PHE A 840 -10.19 -29.72 17.23
N LYS A 841 -11.52 -29.70 17.41
CA LYS A 841 -12.21 -28.57 18.04
C LYS A 841 -11.49 -28.29 19.35
N LEU A 842 -10.95 -27.08 19.52
CA LEU A 842 -10.52 -26.57 20.82
C LEU A 842 -11.73 -26.58 21.77
N GLN A 843 -11.82 -27.62 22.60
CA GLN A 843 -12.52 -27.51 23.87
C GLN A 843 -11.69 -26.55 24.72
N TRP A 844 -12.25 -25.36 24.97
CA TRP A 844 -11.78 -24.50 26.03
C TRP A 844 -12.01 -25.23 27.36
N SER A 845 -10.97 -25.83 27.93
CA SER A 845 -10.96 -26.15 29.34
C SER A 845 -10.83 -24.83 30.11
N LYS A 846 -11.95 -24.38 30.68
CA LYS A 846 -11.92 -23.60 31.92
C LYS A 846 -11.18 -24.41 32.99
N GLU A 847 -10.60 -23.68 33.95
CA GLU A 847 -9.86 -24.13 35.15
C GLU A 847 -8.33 -24.13 34.94
N SER A 848 -7.49 -23.45 35.72
CA SER A 848 -7.66 -22.87 37.06
C SER A 848 -6.51 -21.90 37.41
N ARG A 849 -6.90 -20.79 38.06
CA ARG A 849 -6.14 -19.77 38.83
C ARG A 849 -5.12 -18.88 38.12
#